data_AF-A0AAJ2K3A9-F1
#
_entry.id   AF-A0AAJ2K3A9-F1
#
_cell.length_a   1.000
_cell.length_b   1.000
_cell.length_c   1.000
_cell.angle_alpha   90.00
_cell.angle_beta   90.00
_cell.angle_gamma   90.00
#
_symmetry.space_group_name_H-M   'P 1'
#
loop_
_entity.id
_entity.type
_entity.pdbx_description
1 polymer ?
#
loop_
_entity_poly.entity_id
_entity_poly.type
_entity_poly.pdbx_seq_one_letter_code
_entity_poly.pdbx_strand_id
1 'polypeptide(L)'
;MCRRNIFKSMIFLLTTCLLFLTSSSLIPIRTSLAQADSAQGIDAVFVMDVSYSMNETDKEGIASEVVNMFMDMSDSERTRIGFVAYNDRIVASEPLTSLAEPGQKEKLKRQISSLRRYGYTDLGLGLKKGAEIAGKGTGHGHKPFIILLSDGGTDFGNAYTGRTIADSNQDVERVIQQANKQGYRIYTIGLNHDGSVNEKQLKTIAAKTGGTSYVTTSAEELPDIFNRIFADQIQSVLVPIAALTATGDLQEVKVPLPNSSMSEANLILLSQSPLLESQLYNSTKNARFYKSGKYTLMKIPEPRKGELLLKFRGMTGDVIKVNLLGSYNMRAGGELTSKEATKGLPTAFAARLYSLSNKQPLEDKDIYTDVQAELVITNRQTKQKERVQMTNNGTGFSAEHRFRISGKYDWKIIMNGPHFFRETAGSMLEIVNKAPVLSGQNQIGIVKEDGETKLNFKDYFTDPNGDELTYKIVSSDHKNRMEARVDGATLYLSPLHSGSSEITVTATDPEGGTVTGKLNVQISSVWERYWIIGGCALAALIALFALYVLLRPKPTFTGRLEGYFLNTASGNEVPVKYWPLTSFGKTRKVSLQQLFARLDVNEPLPEAAHILFEAGKNGTLRIKHRTNCTVAKGRTPIKPNDTATLEYNDKLYITFEDGITEIELRFKAVKQGAVSYADPSAMSR
;
A
#
# COMPACT_ATOMS: atom_id res chain seq x y z
N MET A 1 -48.01 10.64 -25.32
CA MET A 1 -47.35 9.35 -25.60
C MET A 1 -45.82 9.47 -25.54
N CYS A 2 -45.25 10.15 -24.53
CA CYS A 2 -43.80 10.43 -24.46
C CYS A 2 -43.25 10.44 -23.03
N ARG A 3 -43.76 9.53 -22.17
CA ARG A 3 -43.28 9.39 -20.77
C ARG A 3 -43.03 7.95 -20.33
N ARG A 4 -43.18 6.96 -21.23
CA ARG A 4 -43.10 5.53 -20.91
C ARG A 4 -41.84 4.82 -21.42
N ASN A 5 -40.97 5.52 -22.15
CA ASN A 5 -39.73 4.95 -22.71
C ASN A 5 -38.44 5.29 -21.93
N ILE A 6 -38.48 6.27 -21.00
CA ILE A 6 -37.28 6.64 -20.22
C ILE A 6 -37.03 5.65 -19.08
N PHE A 7 -38.08 5.02 -18.54
CA PHE A 7 -37.97 4.04 -17.45
C PHE A 7 -37.42 2.68 -17.90
N LYS A 8 -37.61 2.30 -19.19
CA LYS A 8 -37.06 1.04 -19.73
C LYS A 8 -35.58 1.15 -20.12
N SER A 9 -35.11 2.32 -20.55
CA SER A 9 -33.68 2.53 -20.82
C SER A 9 -32.84 2.66 -19.55
N MET A 10 -33.41 3.14 -18.44
CA MET A 10 -32.69 3.27 -17.17
C MET A 10 -32.50 1.92 -16.45
N ILE A 11 -33.45 0.98 -16.61
CA ILE A 11 -33.34 -0.38 -16.06
C ILE A 11 -32.38 -1.24 -16.88
N PHE A 12 -32.29 -1.05 -18.21
CA PHE A 12 -31.34 -1.77 -19.06
C PHE A 12 -29.88 -1.29 -18.88
N LEU A 13 -29.68 -0.02 -18.48
CA LEU A 13 -28.37 0.53 -18.13
C LEU A 13 -27.91 0.09 -16.72
N LEU A 14 -28.85 -0.10 -15.78
CA LEU A 14 -28.53 -0.62 -14.45
C LEU A 14 -28.20 -2.13 -14.45
N THR A 15 -28.84 -2.93 -15.32
CA THR A 15 -28.54 -4.36 -15.43
C THR A 15 -27.26 -4.66 -16.21
N THR A 16 -26.81 -3.77 -17.11
CA THR A 16 -25.49 -3.88 -17.75
C THR A 16 -24.35 -3.41 -16.84
N CYS A 17 -24.61 -2.52 -15.88
CA CYS A 17 -23.61 -2.13 -14.87
C CYS A 17 -23.43 -3.20 -13.77
N LEU A 18 -24.47 -4.01 -13.50
CA LEU A 18 -24.41 -5.08 -12.49
C LEU A 18 -23.73 -6.38 -12.99
N LEU A 19 -23.57 -6.55 -14.31
CA LEU A 19 -22.86 -7.69 -14.93
C LEU A 19 -21.37 -7.41 -15.20
N PHE A 20 -20.90 -6.18 -15.03
CA PHE A 20 -19.47 -5.84 -15.07
C PHE A 20 -18.80 -5.82 -13.68
N LEU A 21 -19.58 -6.01 -12.59
CA LEU A 21 -19.08 -6.08 -11.21
C LEU A 21 -18.72 -7.49 -10.73
N THR A 22 -18.81 -8.52 -11.59
CA THR A 22 -18.43 -9.91 -11.25
C THR A 22 -17.29 -10.47 -12.10
N SER A 23 -16.51 -9.59 -12.76
CA SER A 23 -15.19 -9.95 -13.29
C SER A 23 -14.10 -9.39 -12.37
N SER A 24 -14.18 -9.78 -11.10
CA SER A 24 -12.99 -9.81 -10.24
C SER A 24 -12.02 -10.75 -10.94
N SER A 25 -11.12 -10.15 -11.71
CA SER A 25 -9.89 -10.77 -12.13
C SER A 25 -9.30 -11.37 -10.86
N LEU A 26 -9.36 -12.70 -10.74
CA LEU A 26 -8.54 -13.43 -9.80
C LEU A 26 -7.12 -13.17 -10.26
N ILE A 27 -6.55 -12.04 -9.83
CA ILE A 27 -5.11 -11.84 -9.86
C ILE A 27 -4.60 -12.98 -8.99
N PRO A 28 -3.88 -13.96 -9.55
CA PRO A 28 -3.35 -15.04 -8.75
C PRO A 28 -2.52 -14.40 -7.64
N ILE A 29 -2.89 -14.68 -6.39
CA ILE A 29 -2.11 -14.29 -5.23
C ILE A 29 -0.72 -14.88 -5.46
N ARG A 30 0.27 -14.04 -5.79
CA ARG A 30 1.66 -14.45 -5.82
C ARG A 30 2.14 -14.51 -4.39
N THR A 31 1.76 -15.56 -3.65
CA THR A 31 2.49 -15.91 -2.43
C THR A 31 3.90 -16.28 -2.86
N SER A 32 4.87 -15.43 -2.56
CA SER A 32 6.28 -15.84 -2.62
C SER A 32 6.51 -16.81 -1.46
N LEU A 33 6.12 -18.07 -1.66
CA LEU A 33 6.47 -19.12 -0.72
C LEU A 33 7.98 -19.31 -0.81
N ALA A 34 8.67 -19.28 0.33
CA ALA A 34 9.92 -20.00 0.43
C ALA A 34 9.56 -21.47 0.35
N GLN A 35 9.53 -21.97 -0.89
CA GLN A 35 9.01 -23.29 -1.20
C GLN A 35 9.78 -24.33 -0.40
N ALA A 36 9.03 -25.32 0.09
CA ALA A 36 9.56 -26.54 0.65
C ALA A 36 10.72 -27.06 -0.18
N ASP A 37 11.93 -27.14 0.37
CA ASP A 37 12.96 -27.95 -0.27
C ASP A 37 12.42 -29.39 -0.32
N SER A 38 12.38 -29.98 -1.53
CA SER A 38 11.95 -31.36 -1.71
C SER A 38 12.82 -32.25 -0.84
N ALA A 39 12.22 -33.18 -0.10
CA ALA A 39 12.91 -34.08 0.84
C ALA A 39 14.22 -34.60 0.22
N GLN A 40 15.35 -34.02 0.64
CA GLN A 40 16.61 -34.25 -0.04
C GLN A 40 17.21 -35.55 0.43
N GLY A 41 17.43 -36.46 -0.52
CA GLY A 41 18.33 -37.57 -0.28
C GLY A 41 19.75 -37.07 -0.05
N ILE A 42 20.51 -37.88 0.68
CA ILE A 42 21.88 -37.60 1.09
C ILE A 42 22.82 -38.30 0.13
N ASP A 43 23.69 -37.55 -0.54
CA ASP A 43 24.76 -38.11 -1.36
C ASP A 43 26.11 -37.77 -0.72
N ALA A 44 26.75 -38.76 -0.10
CA ALA A 44 28.07 -38.56 0.51
C ALA A 44 29.17 -39.12 -0.41
N VAL A 45 30.18 -38.31 -0.71
CA VAL A 45 31.37 -38.76 -1.42
C VAL A 45 32.59 -38.66 -0.51
N PHE A 46 33.19 -39.80 -0.17
CA PHE A 46 34.40 -39.86 0.63
C PHE A 46 35.63 -39.84 -0.27
N VAL A 47 36.50 -38.85 -0.11
CA VAL A 47 37.78 -38.76 -0.81
C VAL A 47 38.87 -39.01 0.21
N MET A 48 39.45 -40.20 0.19
CA MET A 48 40.32 -40.71 1.23
C MET A 48 41.74 -40.87 0.73
N ASP A 49 42.67 -40.23 1.44
CA ASP A 49 44.09 -40.42 1.25
C ASP A 49 44.51 -41.83 1.67
N VAL A 50 45.17 -42.54 0.77
CA VAL A 50 45.78 -43.85 0.97
C VAL A 50 47.25 -43.83 0.56
N SER A 51 47.91 -42.68 0.69
CA SER A 51 49.36 -42.55 0.55
C SER A 51 50.12 -43.35 1.61
N TYR A 52 51.44 -43.46 1.44
CA TYR A 52 52.28 -44.24 2.36
C TYR A 52 52.30 -43.67 3.79
N SER A 53 52.26 -42.35 3.97
CA SER A 53 52.28 -41.68 5.28
C SER A 53 51.10 -42.07 6.17
N MET A 54 49.95 -42.41 5.57
CA MET A 54 48.77 -42.87 6.29
C MET A 54 49.00 -44.16 7.09
N ASN A 55 50.06 -44.93 6.81
CA ASN A 55 50.45 -46.08 7.65
C ASN A 55 50.92 -45.65 9.04
N GLU A 56 51.46 -44.44 9.18
CA GLU A 56 51.87 -43.88 10.47
C GLU A 56 50.75 -43.04 11.09
N THR A 57 50.05 -42.23 10.28
CA THR A 57 49.07 -41.28 10.78
C THR A 57 47.75 -41.93 11.22
N ASP A 58 47.34 -43.03 10.58
CA ASP A 58 46.10 -43.75 10.90
C ASP A 58 46.36 -45.26 11.07
N LYS A 59 47.33 -45.65 11.90
CA LYS A 59 47.81 -47.05 12.08
C LYS A 59 46.73 -48.11 12.18
N GLU A 60 45.61 -47.77 12.84
CA GLU A 60 44.53 -48.71 13.14
C GLU A 60 43.40 -48.71 12.10
N GLY A 61 43.49 -47.88 11.05
CA GLY A 61 42.46 -47.83 10.01
C GLY A 61 41.17 -47.13 10.42
N ILE A 62 41.26 -46.17 11.35
CA ILE A 62 40.10 -45.45 11.91
C ILE A 62 39.36 -44.69 10.80
N ALA A 63 40.07 -44.20 9.78
CA ALA A 63 39.46 -43.54 8.61
C ALA A 63 38.43 -44.44 7.89
N SER A 64 38.71 -45.73 7.75
CA SER A 64 37.78 -46.69 7.16
C SER A 64 36.61 -47.00 8.10
N GLU A 65 36.88 -47.09 9.40
CA GLU A 65 35.86 -47.33 10.43
C GLU A 65 34.81 -46.20 10.51
N VAL A 66 35.22 -44.94 10.37
CA VAL A 66 34.26 -43.81 10.42
C VAL A 66 33.38 -43.73 9.17
N VAL A 67 33.83 -44.23 8.02
CA VAL A 67 32.96 -44.38 6.84
C VAL A 67 31.96 -45.51 7.05
N ASN A 68 32.37 -46.60 7.71
CA ASN A 68 31.46 -47.66 8.16
C ASN A 68 30.41 -47.14 9.15
N MET A 69 30.84 -46.31 10.11
CA MET A 69 29.97 -45.64 11.06
C MET A 69 28.94 -44.75 10.35
N PHE A 70 29.37 -43.94 9.40
CA PHE A 70 28.49 -43.11 8.57
C PHE A 70 27.43 -43.97 7.85
N MET A 71 27.85 -45.08 7.21
CA MET A 71 26.95 -46.05 6.57
C MET A 71 25.95 -46.69 7.54
N ASP A 72 26.36 -46.90 8.80
CA ASP A 72 25.50 -47.45 9.84
C ASP A 72 24.49 -46.44 10.35
N MET A 73 24.90 -45.20 10.55
CA MET A 73 24.04 -44.11 11.04
C MET A 73 23.05 -43.61 9.98
N SER A 74 23.37 -43.72 8.69
CA SER A 74 22.55 -43.22 7.60
C SER A 74 21.19 -43.92 7.46
N ASP A 75 20.18 -43.18 6.99
CA ASP A 75 18.92 -43.75 6.50
C ASP A 75 19.17 -44.39 5.13
N SER A 76 19.11 -45.72 5.06
CA SER A 76 19.47 -46.48 3.86
C SER A 76 18.57 -46.15 2.66
N GLU A 77 17.30 -45.81 2.88
CA GLU A 77 16.34 -45.49 1.82
C GLU A 77 16.61 -44.15 1.14
N ARG A 78 17.35 -43.26 1.81
CA ARG A 78 17.59 -41.87 1.36
C ARG A 78 19.05 -41.56 1.08
N THR A 79 19.95 -42.51 1.32
CA THR A 79 21.39 -42.26 1.28
C THR A 79 22.07 -43.03 0.16
N ARG A 80 22.88 -42.31 -0.63
CA ARG A 80 23.83 -42.89 -1.58
C ARG A 80 25.24 -42.52 -1.17
N ILE A 81 26.17 -43.46 -1.34
CA ILE A 81 27.57 -43.25 -1.00
C ILE A 81 28.44 -43.55 -2.22
N GLY A 82 29.37 -42.64 -2.50
CA GLY A 82 30.51 -42.88 -3.38
C GLY A 82 31.79 -42.73 -2.60
N PHE A 83 32.89 -43.31 -3.10
CA PHE A 83 34.20 -43.06 -2.53
C PHE A 83 35.29 -43.02 -3.59
N VAL A 84 36.39 -42.36 -3.23
CA VAL A 84 37.64 -42.29 -3.98
C VAL A 84 38.77 -42.52 -2.99
N ALA A 85 39.52 -43.59 -3.19
CA ALA A 85 40.80 -43.80 -2.53
C ALA A 85 41.90 -43.31 -3.47
N TYR A 86 42.68 -42.32 -3.03
CA TYR A 86 43.72 -41.70 -3.85
C TYR A 86 45.06 -41.70 -3.13
N ASN A 87 46.11 -41.74 -3.93
CA ASN A 87 47.48 -41.44 -3.57
C ASN A 87 47.99 -40.47 -4.68
N ASP A 88 49.15 -40.71 -5.28
CA ASP A 88 49.60 -40.04 -6.50
C ASP A 88 48.82 -40.47 -7.78
N ARG A 89 47.93 -41.46 -7.64
CA ARG A 89 46.95 -41.94 -8.62
C ARG A 89 45.60 -42.22 -7.93
N ILE A 90 44.59 -42.60 -8.71
CA ILE A 90 43.34 -43.13 -8.16
C ILE A 90 43.53 -44.64 -7.93
N VAL A 91 43.55 -45.06 -6.66
CA VAL A 91 43.75 -46.47 -6.26
C VAL A 91 42.45 -47.26 -6.41
N ALA A 92 41.34 -46.67 -5.99
CA ALA A 92 40.01 -47.24 -6.13
C ALA A 92 38.96 -46.12 -6.14
N SER A 93 37.82 -46.36 -6.80
CA SER A 93 36.67 -45.47 -6.71
C SER A 93 35.38 -46.22 -7.00
N GLU A 94 34.32 -45.88 -6.27
CA GLU A 94 32.97 -46.39 -6.52
C GLU A 94 32.03 -45.19 -6.79
N PRO A 95 31.14 -45.26 -7.80
CA PRO A 95 30.12 -44.25 -8.01
C PRO A 95 29.12 -44.18 -6.85
N LEU A 96 28.24 -43.17 -6.87
CA LEU A 96 27.14 -43.06 -5.91
C LEU A 96 26.26 -44.31 -5.94
N THR A 97 26.35 -45.12 -4.90
CA THR A 97 25.64 -46.39 -4.73
C THR A 97 24.59 -46.25 -3.64
N SER A 98 23.35 -46.68 -3.92
CA SER A 98 22.26 -46.64 -2.95
C SER A 98 22.48 -47.65 -1.81
N LEU A 99 22.29 -47.21 -0.56
CA LEU A 99 22.36 -48.10 0.60
C LEU A 99 21.08 -48.94 0.80
N ALA A 100 19.98 -48.59 0.12
CA ALA A 100 18.72 -49.33 0.17
C ALA A 100 18.84 -50.70 -0.53
N GLU A 101 19.77 -50.83 -1.49
CA GLU A 101 19.98 -52.06 -2.23
C GLU A 101 20.57 -53.16 -1.33
N PRO A 102 19.95 -54.36 -1.26
CA PRO A 102 20.43 -55.45 -0.44
C PRO A 102 21.89 -55.82 -0.75
N GLY A 103 22.73 -55.87 0.30
CA GLY A 103 24.13 -56.29 0.19
C GLY A 103 25.11 -55.22 -0.31
N GLN A 104 24.66 -54.10 -0.91
CA GLN A 104 25.58 -53.04 -1.36
C GLN A 104 26.32 -52.38 -0.22
N LYS A 105 25.62 -52.11 0.89
CA LYS A 105 26.25 -51.56 2.11
C LYS A 105 27.42 -52.42 2.58
N GLU A 106 27.22 -53.73 2.67
CA GLU A 106 28.28 -54.65 3.11
C GLU A 106 29.40 -54.82 2.06
N LYS A 107 29.09 -54.68 0.77
CA LYS A 107 30.09 -54.64 -0.30
C LYS A 107 30.99 -53.42 -0.18
N LEU A 108 30.40 -52.23 0.01
CA LEU A 108 31.13 -50.97 0.20
C LEU A 108 32.05 -51.03 1.42
N LYS A 109 31.54 -51.51 2.57
CA LYS A 109 32.34 -51.73 3.79
C LYS A 109 33.57 -52.58 3.51
N ARG A 110 33.42 -53.72 2.84
CA ARG A 110 34.55 -54.61 2.48
C ARG A 110 35.55 -53.95 1.52
N GLN A 111 35.07 -53.21 0.52
CA GLN A 111 35.95 -52.49 -0.41
C GLN A 111 36.81 -51.46 0.33
N ILE A 112 36.21 -50.67 1.21
CA ILE A 112 36.88 -49.62 1.98
C ILE A 112 37.87 -50.22 2.99
N SER A 113 37.50 -51.27 3.72
CA SER A 113 38.38 -51.93 4.68
C SER A 113 39.55 -52.69 4.04
N SER A 114 39.52 -52.95 2.74
CA SER A 114 40.59 -53.67 2.01
C SER A 114 41.59 -52.76 1.28
N LEU A 115 41.42 -51.44 1.40
CA LEU A 115 42.29 -50.46 0.74
C LEU A 115 43.73 -50.55 1.28
N ARG A 116 44.68 -50.59 0.36
CA ARG A 116 46.12 -50.60 0.68
C ARG A 116 46.70 -49.20 0.59
N ARG A 117 47.63 -48.91 1.51
CA ARG A 117 48.26 -47.60 1.65
C ARG A 117 49.67 -47.60 1.09
N TYR A 118 49.92 -46.83 0.03
CA TYR A 118 51.22 -46.77 -0.65
C TYR A 118 51.31 -45.56 -1.59
N GLY A 119 52.54 -45.26 -2.03
CA GLY A 119 52.78 -44.17 -2.98
C GLY A 119 52.75 -42.79 -2.33
N TYR A 120 52.80 -41.77 -3.18
CA TYR A 120 52.80 -40.36 -2.77
C TYR A 120 51.38 -39.77 -2.79
N THR A 121 51.21 -38.46 -2.76
CA THR A 121 49.91 -37.82 -2.51
C THR A 121 49.58 -36.76 -3.55
N ASP A 122 48.51 -36.96 -4.34
CA ASP A 122 47.93 -35.93 -5.20
C ASP A 122 46.49 -35.58 -4.78
N LEU A 123 46.38 -34.64 -3.83
CA LEU A 123 45.11 -34.16 -3.30
C LEU A 123 44.18 -33.65 -4.40
N GLY A 124 44.71 -32.85 -5.33
CA GLY A 124 43.93 -32.29 -6.45
C GLY A 124 43.34 -33.37 -7.36
N LEU A 125 44.09 -34.43 -7.65
CA LEU A 125 43.62 -35.56 -8.44
C LEU A 125 42.47 -36.31 -7.74
N GLY A 126 42.66 -36.65 -6.46
CA GLY A 126 41.64 -37.33 -5.65
C GLY A 126 40.37 -36.49 -5.53
N LEU A 127 40.52 -35.21 -5.19
CA LEU A 127 39.41 -34.28 -5.02
C LEU A 127 38.64 -34.06 -6.33
N LYS A 128 39.35 -33.95 -7.47
CA LYS A 128 38.72 -33.87 -8.79
C LYS A 128 37.88 -35.10 -9.11
N LYS A 129 38.38 -36.30 -8.82
CA LYS A 129 37.60 -37.52 -9.04
C LYS A 129 36.38 -37.58 -8.12
N GLY A 130 36.52 -37.16 -6.86
CA GLY A 130 35.39 -37.01 -5.93
C GLY A 130 34.33 -36.04 -6.45
N ALA A 131 34.76 -34.89 -6.97
CA ALA A 131 33.88 -33.89 -7.59
C ALA A 131 33.18 -34.40 -8.86
N GLU A 132 33.82 -35.26 -9.65
CA GLU A 132 33.17 -35.93 -10.79
C GLU A 132 32.02 -36.83 -10.32
N ILE A 133 32.24 -37.61 -9.26
CA ILE A 133 31.23 -38.50 -8.67
C ILE A 133 30.09 -37.68 -8.05
N ALA A 134 30.41 -36.68 -7.23
CA ALA A 134 29.44 -35.79 -6.60
C ALA A 134 28.59 -35.04 -7.64
N GLY A 135 29.23 -34.56 -8.72
CA GLY A 135 28.56 -33.85 -9.81
C GLY A 135 27.48 -34.69 -10.51
N LYS A 136 27.66 -36.01 -10.62
CA LYS A 136 26.65 -36.92 -11.19
C LYS A 136 25.41 -37.09 -10.29
N GLY A 137 25.52 -36.83 -8.99
CA GLY A 137 24.39 -36.85 -8.06
C GLY A 137 23.51 -35.61 -8.14
N THR A 138 24.06 -34.47 -8.58
CA THR A 138 23.35 -33.18 -8.64
C THR A 138 22.10 -33.25 -9.53
N GLY A 139 21.03 -32.58 -9.12
CA GLY A 139 19.78 -32.51 -9.90
C GLY A 139 18.77 -33.66 -9.68
N HIS A 140 19.11 -34.68 -8.89
CA HIS A 140 18.23 -35.83 -8.63
C HIS A 140 17.34 -35.66 -7.38
N GLY A 141 17.14 -34.43 -6.90
CA GLY A 141 16.50 -34.18 -5.59
C GLY A 141 17.37 -34.57 -4.40
N HIS A 142 18.66 -34.84 -4.61
CA HIS A 142 19.66 -35.08 -3.57
C HIS A 142 20.63 -33.90 -3.51
N LYS A 143 21.17 -33.61 -2.32
CA LYS A 143 22.27 -32.64 -2.16
C LYS A 143 23.56 -33.42 -1.89
N PRO A 144 24.50 -33.46 -2.85
CA PRO A 144 25.78 -34.07 -2.60
C PRO A 144 26.63 -33.23 -1.65
N PHE A 145 27.57 -33.88 -0.98
CA PHE A 145 28.68 -33.24 -0.30
C PHE A 145 29.90 -34.17 -0.32
N ILE A 146 31.08 -33.59 -0.17
CA ILE A 146 32.35 -34.32 -0.18
C ILE A 146 32.97 -34.25 1.21
N ILE A 147 33.50 -35.37 1.69
CA ILE A 147 34.41 -35.42 2.85
C ILE A 147 35.79 -35.79 2.33
N LEU A 148 36.71 -34.84 2.34
CA LEU A 148 38.10 -35.01 1.98
C LEU A 148 38.93 -35.29 3.25
N LEU A 149 39.58 -36.44 3.30
CA LEU A 149 40.55 -36.81 4.33
C LEU A 149 41.95 -36.79 3.73
N SER A 150 42.91 -36.15 4.41
CA SER A 150 44.33 -36.19 4.05
C SER A 150 45.21 -36.02 5.29
N ASP A 151 46.39 -36.64 5.31
CA ASP A 151 47.40 -36.48 6.35
C ASP A 151 48.59 -35.60 5.92
N GLY A 152 48.59 -35.08 4.70
CA GLY A 152 49.72 -34.32 4.17
C GLY A 152 49.34 -33.31 3.09
N GLY A 153 50.34 -32.58 2.59
CA GLY A 153 50.22 -31.80 1.36
C GLY A 153 50.37 -32.65 0.11
N THR A 154 50.03 -32.08 -1.06
CA THR A 154 50.40 -32.69 -2.34
C THR A 154 51.92 -32.85 -2.41
N ASP A 155 52.37 -34.10 -2.53
CA ASP A 155 53.76 -34.50 -2.67
C ASP A 155 53.82 -35.60 -3.74
N PHE A 156 54.79 -35.52 -4.66
CA PHE A 156 55.05 -36.54 -5.67
C PHE A 156 56.35 -37.30 -5.39
N GLY A 157 57.06 -36.93 -4.31
CA GLY A 157 58.37 -37.42 -3.97
C GLY A 157 59.38 -37.30 -5.10
N ASN A 158 60.30 -38.27 -5.17
CA ASN A 158 61.31 -38.35 -6.23
C ASN A 158 60.80 -39.10 -7.47
N ALA A 159 59.58 -39.63 -7.44
CA ALA A 159 58.99 -40.38 -8.54
C ALA A 159 58.21 -39.43 -9.45
N TYR A 160 58.68 -39.26 -10.70
CA TYR A 160 57.98 -38.42 -11.66
C TYR A 160 56.69 -39.10 -12.15
N THR A 161 55.53 -38.57 -11.76
CA THR A 161 54.21 -39.07 -12.14
C THR A 161 53.61 -38.38 -13.38
N GLY A 162 54.34 -37.40 -13.95
CA GLY A 162 53.84 -36.56 -15.03
C GLY A 162 52.94 -35.40 -14.58
N ARG A 163 52.72 -35.23 -13.28
CA ARG A 163 51.94 -34.14 -12.68
C ARG A 163 52.79 -33.34 -11.72
N THR A 164 52.46 -32.06 -11.56
CA THR A 164 53.13 -31.12 -10.66
C THR A 164 52.20 -30.63 -9.56
N ILE A 165 52.77 -30.03 -8.51
CA ILE A 165 51.99 -29.38 -7.44
C ILE A 165 51.07 -28.28 -8.02
N ALA A 166 51.52 -27.58 -9.07
CA ALA A 166 50.72 -26.58 -9.77
C ALA A 166 49.49 -27.20 -10.45
N ASP A 167 49.63 -28.37 -11.09
CA ASP A 167 48.51 -29.08 -11.73
C ASP A 167 47.48 -29.52 -10.69
N SER A 168 47.95 -30.06 -9.56
CA SER A 168 47.12 -30.45 -8.41
C SER A 168 46.33 -29.24 -7.87
N ASN A 169 47.00 -28.12 -7.64
CA ASN A 169 46.37 -26.87 -7.19
C ASN A 169 45.34 -26.32 -8.21
N GLN A 170 45.61 -26.48 -9.51
CA GLN A 170 44.67 -26.08 -10.54
C GLN A 170 43.42 -26.98 -10.54
N ASP A 171 43.59 -28.29 -10.32
CA ASP A 171 42.47 -29.21 -10.12
C ASP A 171 41.63 -28.80 -8.90
N VAL A 172 42.25 -28.44 -7.77
CA VAL A 172 41.56 -27.93 -6.57
C VAL A 172 40.71 -26.69 -6.87
N GLU A 173 41.27 -25.67 -7.52
CA GLU A 173 40.52 -24.44 -7.81
C GLU A 173 39.36 -24.71 -8.78
N ARG A 174 39.54 -25.61 -9.77
CA ARG A 174 38.43 -26.04 -10.65
C ARG A 174 37.32 -26.74 -9.86
N VAL A 175 37.67 -27.58 -8.88
CA VAL A 175 36.67 -28.23 -8.02
C VAL A 175 35.91 -27.21 -7.17
N ILE A 176 36.59 -26.22 -6.60
CA ILE A 176 35.93 -25.16 -5.81
C ILE A 176 34.92 -24.39 -6.68
N GLN A 177 35.28 -24.06 -7.92
CA GLN A 177 34.36 -23.42 -8.87
C GLN A 177 33.17 -24.33 -9.22
N GLN A 178 33.42 -25.62 -9.45
CA GLN A 178 32.38 -26.60 -9.72
C GLN A 178 31.41 -26.75 -8.55
N ALA A 179 31.93 -26.88 -7.33
CA ALA A 179 31.16 -27.01 -6.10
C ALA A 179 30.24 -25.80 -5.88
N ASN A 180 30.77 -24.59 -6.06
CA ASN A 180 29.97 -23.36 -5.98
C ASN A 180 28.89 -23.27 -7.06
N LYS A 181 29.19 -23.69 -8.30
CA LYS A 181 28.22 -23.72 -9.39
C LYS A 181 27.11 -24.75 -9.15
N GLN A 182 27.46 -25.90 -8.56
CA GLN A 182 26.55 -27.03 -8.36
C GLN A 182 25.89 -27.05 -6.96
N GLY A 183 26.32 -26.18 -6.05
CA GLY A 183 25.70 -25.97 -4.75
C GLY A 183 25.99 -27.05 -3.70
N TYR A 184 27.09 -27.79 -3.81
CA TYR A 184 27.52 -28.77 -2.80
C TYR A 184 28.70 -28.29 -1.96
N ARG A 185 28.80 -28.82 -0.73
CA ARG A 185 29.83 -28.48 0.25
C ARG A 185 30.97 -29.48 0.23
N ILE A 186 32.18 -29.02 0.57
CA ILE A 186 33.35 -29.88 0.77
C ILE A 186 33.83 -29.70 2.21
N TYR A 187 33.78 -30.76 3.00
CA TYR A 187 34.39 -30.84 4.32
C TYR A 187 35.80 -31.38 4.17
N THR A 188 36.74 -30.84 4.93
CA THR A 188 38.13 -31.28 4.88
C THR A 188 38.58 -31.70 6.27
N ILE A 189 39.30 -32.81 6.35
CA ILE A 189 39.85 -33.37 7.57
C ILE A 189 41.35 -33.58 7.34
N GLY A 190 42.16 -32.82 8.07
CA GLY A 190 43.61 -32.92 8.06
C GLY A 190 44.11 -33.70 9.28
N LEU A 191 44.78 -34.83 9.07
CA LEU A 191 45.46 -35.57 10.14
C LEU A 191 46.90 -35.09 10.26
N ASN A 192 47.15 -34.12 11.13
CA ASN A 192 48.42 -33.42 11.27
C ASN A 192 49.31 -34.08 12.33
N HIS A 193 49.63 -35.36 12.17
CA HIS A 193 50.44 -36.12 13.14
C HIS A 193 51.88 -35.61 13.23
N ASP A 194 52.47 -35.19 12.10
CA ASP A 194 53.88 -34.82 11.97
C ASP A 194 54.11 -33.35 11.52
N GLY A 195 53.04 -32.57 11.34
CA GLY A 195 53.12 -31.19 10.84
C GLY A 195 53.05 -31.04 9.32
N SER A 196 52.93 -32.13 8.56
CA SER A 196 52.99 -32.10 7.08
C SER A 196 51.70 -31.67 6.39
N VAL A 197 50.59 -31.55 7.13
CA VAL A 197 49.28 -31.16 6.56
C VAL A 197 49.31 -29.72 6.05
N ASN A 198 48.86 -29.52 4.81
CA ASN A 198 48.63 -28.18 4.28
C ASN A 198 47.30 -27.59 4.79
N GLU A 199 47.28 -27.18 6.06
CA GLU A 199 46.06 -26.67 6.71
C GLU A 199 45.43 -25.49 5.96
N LYS A 200 46.25 -24.62 5.37
CA LYS A 200 45.78 -23.44 4.65
C LYS A 200 44.99 -23.84 3.41
N GLN A 201 45.46 -24.84 2.65
CA GLN A 201 44.76 -25.35 1.48
C GLN A 201 43.43 -25.99 1.88
N LEU A 202 43.40 -26.86 2.90
CA LEU A 202 42.18 -27.49 3.40
C LEU A 202 41.14 -26.47 3.89
N LYS A 203 41.57 -25.51 4.74
CA LYS A 203 40.73 -24.39 5.20
C LYS A 203 40.16 -23.58 4.04
N THR A 204 40.95 -23.35 2.99
CA THR A 204 40.50 -22.61 1.80
C THR A 204 39.43 -23.39 1.02
N ILE A 205 39.61 -24.69 0.80
CA ILE A 205 38.66 -25.56 0.11
C ILE A 205 37.30 -25.55 0.83
N ALA A 206 37.33 -25.80 2.14
CA ALA A 206 36.12 -25.85 2.95
C ALA A 206 35.39 -24.49 2.97
N ALA A 207 36.10 -23.41 3.30
CA ALA A 207 35.51 -22.09 3.42
C ALA A 207 34.91 -21.58 2.10
N LYS A 208 35.61 -21.78 0.96
CA LYS A 208 35.12 -21.34 -0.35
C LYS A 208 33.94 -22.16 -0.87
N THR A 209 33.65 -23.34 -0.31
CA THR A 209 32.52 -24.21 -0.73
C THR A 209 31.41 -24.30 0.33
N GLY A 210 31.53 -23.55 1.43
CA GLY A 210 30.55 -23.55 2.52
C GLY A 210 30.60 -24.79 3.43
N GLY A 211 31.68 -25.57 3.38
CA GLY A 211 31.96 -26.65 4.34
C GLY A 211 32.87 -26.18 5.48
N THR A 212 33.21 -27.11 6.37
CA THR A 212 34.09 -26.85 7.53
C THR A 212 35.37 -27.68 7.42
N SER A 213 36.50 -27.07 7.77
CA SER A 213 37.79 -27.76 7.88
C SER A 213 38.06 -28.15 9.33
N TYR A 214 38.46 -29.39 9.53
CA TYR A 214 38.92 -29.94 10.80
C TYR A 214 40.38 -30.33 10.65
N VAL A 215 41.20 -30.02 11.64
CA VAL A 215 42.60 -30.45 11.71
C VAL A 215 42.82 -31.03 13.10
N THR A 216 43.36 -32.23 13.17
CA THR A 216 43.63 -32.95 14.42
C THR A 216 44.98 -33.64 14.34
N THR A 217 45.65 -33.84 15.47
CA THR A 217 46.92 -34.57 15.56
C THR A 217 46.74 -36.07 15.77
N SER A 218 45.50 -36.54 15.99
CA SER A 218 45.19 -37.94 16.27
C SER A 218 44.02 -38.46 15.45
N ALA A 219 44.19 -39.63 14.84
CA ALA A 219 43.12 -40.34 14.16
C ALA A 219 41.98 -40.76 15.11
N GLU A 220 42.23 -40.85 16.43
CA GLU A 220 41.19 -41.17 17.43
C GLU A 220 40.07 -40.13 17.51
N GLU A 221 40.29 -38.90 17.04
CA GLU A 221 39.26 -37.85 16.99
C GLU A 221 38.36 -37.93 15.75
N LEU A 222 38.71 -38.75 14.75
CA LEU A 222 37.94 -38.90 13.51
C LEU A 222 36.45 -39.24 13.75
N PRO A 223 36.09 -40.16 14.67
CA PRO A 223 34.68 -40.47 14.90
C PRO A 223 33.87 -39.24 15.35
N ASP A 224 34.43 -38.41 16.24
CA ASP A 224 33.77 -37.18 16.69
C ASP A 224 33.63 -36.16 15.56
N ILE A 225 34.67 -35.99 14.72
CA ILE A 225 34.65 -35.09 13.56
C ILE A 225 33.59 -35.54 12.55
N PHE A 226 33.55 -36.82 12.20
CA PHE A 226 32.56 -37.37 11.26
C PHE A 226 31.14 -37.24 11.79
N ASN A 227 30.91 -37.47 13.08
CA ASN A 227 29.61 -37.28 13.70
C ASN A 227 29.13 -35.82 13.59
N ARG A 228 30.03 -34.84 13.76
CA ARG A 228 29.71 -33.41 13.56
C ARG A 228 29.36 -33.09 12.12
N ILE A 229 30.12 -33.63 11.15
CA ILE A 229 29.85 -33.44 9.73
C ILE A 229 28.50 -34.05 9.35
N PHE A 230 28.23 -35.28 9.80
CA PHE A 230 26.96 -35.95 9.53
C PHE A 230 25.79 -35.19 10.17
N ALA A 231 25.93 -34.73 11.42
CA ALA A 231 24.93 -33.90 12.09
C ALA A 231 24.62 -32.63 11.28
N ASP A 232 25.62 -31.90 10.79
CA ASP A 232 25.42 -30.71 9.95
C ASP A 232 24.66 -31.04 8.64
N GLN A 233 24.98 -32.17 8.00
CA GLN A 233 24.34 -32.60 6.76
C GLN A 233 22.87 -32.99 6.92
N ILE A 234 22.51 -33.64 8.03
CA ILE A 234 21.11 -33.95 8.35
C ILE A 234 20.39 -32.81 9.10
N GLN A 235 21.04 -31.66 9.22
CA GLN A 235 20.61 -30.49 9.99
C GLN A 235 20.23 -30.83 11.45
N SER A 236 20.97 -31.74 12.07
CA SER A 236 20.78 -32.16 13.45
C SER A 236 21.90 -31.61 14.34
N VAL A 237 21.72 -31.75 15.66
CA VAL A 237 22.74 -31.40 16.65
C VAL A 237 23.18 -32.68 17.34
N LEU A 238 24.49 -32.93 17.34
CA LEU A 238 25.08 -34.02 18.12
C LEU A 238 25.05 -33.63 19.60
N VAL A 239 24.28 -34.36 20.40
CA VAL A 239 24.10 -34.07 21.82
C VAL A 239 24.99 -34.97 22.66
N PRO A 240 26.04 -34.44 23.32
CA PRO A 240 26.83 -35.23 24.25
C PRO A 240 26.00 -35.53 25.50
N ILE A 241 25.82 -36.82 25.80
CA ILE A 241 25.06 -37.28 26.97
C ILE A 241 25.97 -37.51 28.15
N ALA A 242 27.10 -38.20 27.92
CA ALA A 242 28.04 -38.51 28.98
C ALA A 242 29.44 -38.81 28.43
N ALA A 243 30.46 -38.57 29.24
CA ALA A 243 31.83 -39.03 29.00
C ALA A 243 32.35 -39.64 30.31
N LEU A 244 32.58 -40.95 30.32
CA LEU A 244 33.01 -41.68 31.52
C LEU A 244 34.21 -42.57 31.22
N THR A 245 35.06 -42.76 32.22
CA THR A 245 36.08 -43.80 32.20
C THR A 245 35.45 -45.14 32.60
N ALA A 246 35.70 -46.15 31.78
CA ALA A 246 35.23 -47.51 32.01
C ALA A 246 35.95 -48.13 33.20
N THR A 247 35.19 -48.74 34.11
CA THR A 247 35.73 -49.43 35.29
C THR A 247 36.00 -50.92 35.03
N GLY A 248 35.38 -51.48 33.98
CA GLY A 248 35.30 -52.92 33.75
C GLY A 248 33.99 -53.54 34.27
N ASP A 249 33.27 -52.82 35.13
CA ASP A 249 31.93 -53.20 35.61
C ASP A 249 30.82 -52.64 34.71
N LEU A 250 29.59 -53.10 34.96
CA LEU A 250 28.42 -52.57 34.28
C LEU A 250 28.13 -51.14 34.75
N GLN A 251 28.11 -50.19 33.82
CA GLN A 251 27.80 -48.78 34.05
C GLN A 251 26.47 -48.40 33.39
N GLU A 252 25.77 -47.44 33.98
CA GLU A 252 24.44 -47.00 33.54
C GLU A 252 24.44 -45.50 33.22
N VAL A 253 23.79 -45.14 32.11
CA VAL A 253 23.61 -43.76 31.66
C VAL A 253 22.15 -43.55 31.30
N LYS A 254 21.55 -42.47 31.83
CA LYS A 254 20.21 -42.03 31.44
C LYS A 254 20.31 -41.11 30.24
N VAL A 255 19.61 -41.45 29.17
CA VAL A 255 19.59 -40.68 27.91
C VAL A 255 18.23 -39.98 27.79
N PRO A 256 18.18 -38.64 27.90
CA PRO A 256 16.94 -37.89 27.72
C PRO A 256 16.49 -37.90 26.25
N LEU A 257 15.20 -38.15 26.03
CA LEU A 257 14.53 -38.03 24.75
C LEU A 257 13.51 -36.89 24.82
N PRO A 258 13.80 -35.73 24.21
CA PRO A 258 13.11 -34.47 24.48
C PRO A 258 11.69 -34.40 23.90
N ASN A 259 11.43 -35.09 22.78
CA ASN A 259 10.14 -35.10 22.09
C ASN A 259 9.95 -36.40 21.29
N SER A 260 8.72 -36.65 20.86
CA SER A 260 8.35 -37.83 20.06
C SER A 260 8.38 -37.54 18.54
N SER A 261 8.85 -36.37 18.14
CA SER A 261 8.93 -35.93 16.74
C SER A 261 10.18 -36.46 16.01
N MET A 262 11.11 -37.08 16.75
CA MET A 262 12.28 -37.74 16.20
C MET A 262 11.86 -39.01 15.43
N SER A 263 12.29 -39.14 14.18
CA SER A 263 12.02 -40.35 13.39
C SER A 263 12.96 -41.49 13.76
N GLU A 264 14.18 -41.17 14.19
CA GLU A 264 15.17 -42.15 14.64
C GLU A 264 16.16 -41.51 15.62
N ALA A 265 16.41 -42.16 16.76
CA ALA A 265 17.51 -41.82 17.66
C ALA A 265 18.72 -42.72 17.36
N ASN A 266 19.85 -42.10 17.05
CA ASN A 266 21.14 -42.75 16.94
C ASN A 266 21.93 -42.52 18.23
N LEU A 267 22.03 -43.54 19.06
CA LEU A 267 22.85 -43.52 20.27
C LEU A 267 24.24 -44.06 19.94
N ILE A 268 25.24 -43.19 20.00
CA ILE A 268 26.61 -43.44 19.54
C ILE A 268 27.51 -43.53 20.77
N LEU A 269 28.08 -44.69 21.01
CA LEU A 269 29.09 -44.91 22.04
C LEU A 269 30.44 -44.99 21.34
N LEU A 270 31.31 -44.02 21.59
CA LEU A 270 32.68 -44.02 21.08
C LEU A 270 33.62 -44.51 22.19
N SER A 271 34.50 -45.44 21.84
CA SER A 271 35.47 -46.02 22.76
C SER A 271 36.76 -46.39 22.03
N GLN A 272 37.89 -46.37 22.75
CA GLN A 272 39.19 -46.75 22.18
C GLN A 272 39.25 -48.25 21.87
N SER A 273 38.67 -49.08 22.74
CA SER A 273 38.52 -50.52 22.55
C SER A 273 37.04 -50.91 22.38
N PRO A 274 36.74 -52.06 21.75
CA PRO A 274 35.36 -52.53 21.64
C PRO A 274 34.71 -52.75 23.01
N LEU A 275 33.45 -52.34 23.15
CA LEU A 275 32.69 -52.59 24.38
C LEU A 275 32.47 -54.09 24.61
N LEU A 276 32.62 -54.51 25.86
CA LEU A 276 32.37 -55.90 26.28
C LEU A 276 30.88 -56.22 26.26
N GLU A 277 30.05 -55.27 26.70
CA GLU A 277 28.59 -55.41 26.76
C GLU A 277 27.90 -54.07 26.50
N SER A 278 26.73 -54.09 25.85
CA SER A 278 25.93 -52.89 25.61
C SER A 278 24.46 -53.26 25.40
N GLN A 279 23.54 -52.71 26.20
CA GLN A 279 22.11 -53.00 26.15
C GLN A 279 21.25 -51.76 26.44
N LEU A 280 20.06 -51.71 25.85
CA LEU A 280 19.02 -50.72 26.17
C LEU A 280 17.95 -51.37 27.04
N TYR A 281 17.71 -50.78 28.20
CA TYR A 281 16.61 -51.14 29.07
C TYR A 281 15.46 -50.14 28.86
N ASN A 282 14.25 -50.69 28.70
CA ASN A 282 12.95 -50.01 28.48
C ASN A 282 12.51 -49.87 26.99
N SER A 283 11.79 -50.90 26.51
CA SER A 283 10.72 -50.88 25.48
C SER A 283 10.96 -50.24 24.11
N THR A 284 11.99 -50.66 23.37
CA THR A 284 11.98 -50.50 21.90
C THR A 284 12.20 -51.86 21.26
N LYS A 285 11.11 -52.52 20.85
CA LYS A 285 11.14 -53.87 20.23
C LYS A 285 11.98 -53.93 18.94
N ASN A 286 12.31 -52.79 18.33
CA ASN A 286 12.90 -52.69 17.00
C ASN A 286 14.24 -51.95 16.96
N ALA A 287 14.98 -51.87 18.09
CA ALA A 287 16.31 -51.26 18.07
C ALA A 287 17.30 -52.12 17.27
N ARG A 288 18.09 -51.47 16.41
CA ARG A 288 19.16 -52.13 15.63
C ARG A 288 20.52 -51.78 16.24
N PHE A 289 21.39 -52.77 16.33
CA PHE A 289 22.71 -52.62 16.94
C PHE A 289 23.79 -52.83 15.90
N TYR A 290 24.73 -51.89 15.82
CA TYR A 290 25.92 -51.97 15.00
C TYR A 290 27.14 -51.85 15.90
N LYS A 291 28.09 -52.76 15.73
CA LYS A 291 29.31 -52.82 16.54
C LYS A 291 30.52 -52.78 15.63
N SER A 292 31.53 -52.04 16.06
CA SER A 292 32.85 -51.92 15.45
C SER A 292 33.90 -52.00 16.56
N GLY A 293 35.18 -52.03 16.20
CA GLY A 293 36.28 -51.86 17.14
C GLY A 293 36.33 -50.48 17.81
N LYS A 294 35.72 -49.44 17.21
CA LYS A 294 35.81 -48.04 17.69
C LYS A 294 34.49 -47.40 18.10
N TYR A 295 33.37 -48.03 17.75
CA TYR A 295 32.05 -47.52 18.13
C TYR A 295 31.04 -48.64 18.35
N THR A 296 30.04 -48.34 19.18
CA THR A 296 28.78 -49.07 19.23
C THR A 296 27.65 -48.10 18.93
N LEU A 297 26.85 -48.41 17.92
CA LEU A 297 25.71 -47.61 17.50
C LEU A 297 24.41 -48.38 17.78
N MET A 298 23.47 -47.72 18.44
CA MET A 298 22.12 -48.22 18.65
C MET A 298 21.13 -47.31 17.94
N LYS A 299 20.44 -47.85 16.94
CA LYS A 299 19.43 -47.14 16.16
C LYS A 299 18.05 -47.48 16.66
N ILE A 300 17.34 -46.46 17.12
CA ILE A 300 16.03 -46.60 17.74
C ILE A 300 15.01 -45.89 16.86
N PRO A 301 14.19 -46.62 16.09
CA PRO A 301 13.15 -46.00 15.26
C PRO A 301 12.02 -45.47 16.14
N GLU A 302 11.49 -44.29 15.78
CA GLU A 302 10.33 -43.63 16.41
C GLU A 302 10.38 -43.64 17.96
N PRO A 303 11.46 -43.09 18.56
CA PRO A 303 11.61 -43.08 20.01
C PRO A 303 10.50 -42.23 20.67
N ARG A 304 9.99 -42.70 21.81
CA ARG A 304 9.00 -41.95 22.61
C ARG A 304 9.69 -40.93 23.51
N LYS A 305 9.09 -39.76 23.71
CA LYS A 305 9.52 -38.79 24.73
C LYS A 305 9.66 -39.46 26.11
N GLY A 306 10.76 -39.16 26.81
CA GLY A 306 11.06 -39.73 28.13
C GLY A 306 12.55 -39.91 28.37
N GLU A 307 12.92 -40.96 29.09
CA GLU A 307 14.31 -41.33 29.36
C GLU A 307 14.56 -42.78 28.94
N LEU A 308 15.68 -43.03 28.26
CA LEU A 308 16.19 -44.38 28.00
C LEU A 308 17.29 -44.71 29.01
N LEU A 309 17.30 -45.95 29.50
CA LEU A 309 18.37 -46.44 30.35
C LEU A 309 19.36 -47.24 29.50
N LEU A 310 20.52 -46.66 29.25
CA LEU A 310 21.64 -47.31 28.58
C LEU A 310 22.51 -48.02 29.63
N LYS A 311 22.80 -49.30 29.42
CA LYS A 311 23.80 -50.03 30.21
C LYS A 311 24.92 -50.54 29.31
N PHE A 312 26.16 -50.38 29.74
CA PHE A 312 27.31 -50.89 29.00
C PHE A 312 28.47 -51.28 29.92
N ARG A 313 29.40 -52.05 29.36
CA ARG A 313 30.65 -52.46 30.02
C ARG A 313 31.81 -52.23 29.06
N GLY A 314 32.73 -51.35 29.44
CA GLY A 314 33.96 -51.06 28.70
C GLY A 314 35.17 -51.80 29.23
N MET A 315 36.29 -51.72 28.51
CA MET A 315 37.59 -52.14 29.03
C MET A 315 38.09 -51.13 30.07
N THR A 316 38.61 -51.60 31.20
CA THR A 316 39.04 -50.72 32.29
C THR A 316 40.07 -49.69 31.82
N GLY A 317 39.81 -48.41 32.09
CA GLY A 317 40.67 -47.29 31.70
C GLY A 317 40.24 -46.60 30.40
N ASP A 318 39.44 -47.24 29.55
CA ASP A 318 38.94 -46.62 28.32
C ASP A 318 38.00 -45.45 28.62
N VAL A 319 38.09 -44.38 27.84
CA VAL A 319 37.09 -43.30 27.87
C VAL A 319 35.96 -43.64 26.90
N ILE A 320 34.74 -43.68 27.42
CA ILE A 320 33.52 -43.92 26.66
C ILE A 320 32.73 -42.62 26.57
N LYS A 321 32.57 -42.13 25.33
CA LYS A 321 31.70 -40.98 25.01
C LYS A 321 30.36 -41.48 24.52
N VAL A 322 29.29 -41.07 25.18
CA VAL A 322 27.90 -41.37 24.79
C VAL A 322 27.30 -40.12 24.18
N ASN A 323 26.93 -40.20 22.90
CA ASN A 323 26.30 -39.13 22.15
C ASN A 323 24.93 -39.57 21.62
N LEU A 324 23.98 -38.64 21.58
CA LEU A 324 22.69 -38.82 20.92
C LEU A 324 22.65 -37.96 19.67
N LEU A 325 22.31 -38.57 18.54
CA LEU A 325 22.05 -37.86 17.29
C LEU A 325 20.64 -38.21 16.81
N GLY A 326 19.77 -37.21 16.79
CA GLY A 326 18.39 -37.38 16.34
C GLY A 326 18.23 -37.13 14.84
N SER A 327 17.57 -38.04 14.14
CA SER A 327 17.07 -37.80 12.79
C SER A 327 15.61 -37.36 12.86
N TYR A 328 15.24 -36.36 12.06
CA TYR A 328 13.89 -35.82 12.04
C TYR A 328 13.36 -35.72 10.61
N ASN A 329 12.20 -36.33 10.37
CA ASN A 329 11.48 -36.25 9.10
C ASN A 329 10.66 -34.95 8.97
N MET A 330 11.34 -33.81 9.11
CA MET A 330 10.72 -32.49 9.09
C MET A 330 11.59 -31.45 8.40
N ARG A 331 10.95 -30.36 7.97
CA ARG A 331 11.59 -29.18 7.36
C ARG A 331 11.03 -27.89 7.93
N ALA A 332 11.82 -26.82 7.87
CA ALA A 332 11.29 -25.48 8.07
C ALA A 332 10.49 -25.04 6.82
N GLY A 333 9.36 -24.39 7.05
CA GLY A 333 8.62 -23.65 6.04
C GLY A 333 8.48 -22.20 6.48
N GLY A 334 8.65 -21.30 5.52
CA GLY A 334 8.47 -19.86 5.69
C GLY A 334 7.43 -19.34 4.72
N GLU A 335 6.54 -18.48 5.19
CA GLU A 335 5.54 -17.83 4.36
C GLU A 335 5.47 -16.33 4.64
N LEU A 336 5.26 -15.56 3.56
CA LEU A 336 4.89 -14.17 3.63
C LEU A 336 3.39 -14.09 3.90
N THR A 337 2.99 -13.55 5.05
CA THR A 337 1.56 -13.42 5.41
C THR A 337 0.95 -12.12 4.92
N SER A 338 1.78 -11.11 4.61
CA SER A 338 1.34 -9.87 3.96
C SER A 338 1.05 -10.09 2.47
N LYS A 339 -0.05 -9.52 1.96
CA LYS A 339 -0.45 -9.61 0.54
C LYS A 339 0.56 -8.97 -0.41
N GLU A 340 1.16 -7.86 0.01
CA GLU A 340 2.18 -7.11 -0.75
C GLU A 340 3.27 -6.65 0.23
N ALA A 341 4.51 -6.63 -0.23
CA ALA A 341 5.63 -6.06 0.51
C ALA A 341 5.98 -4.70 -0.11
N THR A 342 5.52 -3.64 0.55
CA THR A 342 5.76 -2.25 0.13
C THR A 342 6.81 -1.64 1.06
N LYS A 343 7.64 -0.75 0.52
CA LYS A 343 8.58 0.05 1.32
C LYS A 343 7.86 0.75 2.48
N GLY A 344 8.52 0.93 3.62
CA GLY A 344 8.00 1.66 4.79
C GLY A 344 6.92 0.94 5.60
N LEU A 345 6.10 0.11 4.94
CA LEU A 345 5.03 -0.67 5.55
C LEU A 345 5.56 -1.96 6.20
N PRO A 346 4.94 -2.44 7.30
CA PRO A 346 5.35 -3.67 7.94
C PRO A 346 5.02 -4.85 7.03
N THR A 347 6.03 -5.67 6.78
CA THR A 347 5.93 -6.92 6.03
C THR A 347 6.02 -8.08 7.01
N ALA A 348 4.99 -8.92 7.06
CA ALA A 348 4.85 -9.98 8.05
C ALA A 348 5.30 -11.33 7.50
N PHE A 349 6.07 -12.04 8.30
CA PHE A 349 6.63 -13.36 8.01
C PHE A 349 6.17 -14.35 9.07
N ALA A 350 5.82 -15.56 8.64
CA ALA A 350 5.51 -16.67 9.52
C ALA A 350 6.39 -17.87 9.18
N ALA A 351 6.70 -18.67 10.20
CA ALA A 351 7.52 -19.86 10.08
C ALA A 351 6.93 -21.02 10.86
N ARG A 352 6.96 -22.23 10.30
CA ARG A 352 6.53 -23.46 10.97
C ARG A 352 7.40 -24.63 10.56
N LEU A 353 7.40 -25.70 11.36
CA LEU A 353 7.98 -26.98 10.98
C LEU A 353 6.90 -27.82 10.29
N TYR A 354 7.27 -28.51 9.21
CA TYR A 354 6.38 -29.35 8.42
C TYR A 354 6.96 -30.76 8.31
N SER A 355 6.12 -31.77 8.43
CA SER A 355 6.51 -33.16 8.19
C SER A 355 6.89 -33.37 6.71
N LEU A 356 7.97 -34.12 6.47
CA LEU A 356 8.39 -34.50 5.11
C LEU A 356 7.45 -35.53 4.47
N SER A 357 6.77 -36.35 5.29
CA SER A 357 5.94 -37.45 4.80
C SER A 357 4.58 -36.98 4.29
N ASN A 358 3.86 -36.18 5.09
CA ASN A 358 2.50 -35.74 4.76
C ASN A 358 2.39 -34.24 4.42
N LYS A 359 3.50 -33.49 4.51
CA LYS A 359 3.59 -32.05 4.24
C LYS A 359 2.71 -31.17 5.15
N GLN A 360 2.17 -31.71 6.23
CA GLN A 360 1.37 -30.96 7.22
C GLN A 360 2.27 -30.29 8.26
N PRO A 361 1.83 -29.16 8.84
CA PRO A 361 2.55 -28.53 9.95
C PRO A 361 2.61 -29.46 11.17
N LEU A 362 3.72 -29.45 11.89
CA LEU A 362 3.86 -30.18 13.14
C LEU A 362 3.13 -29.45 14.26
N GLU A 363 2.29 -30.18 14.99
CA GLU A 363 1.48 -29.67 16.11
C GLU A 363 2.09 -29.97 17.49
N ASP A 364 3.11 -30.83 17.56
CA ASP A 364 3.84 -31.14 18.80
C ASP A 364 4.50 -29.86 19.33
N LYS A 365 4.01 -29.32 20.45
CA LYS A 365 4.54 -28.08 21.04
C LYS A 365 5.93 -28.26 21.63
N ASP A 366 6.28 -29.46 22.09
CA ASP A 366 7.57 -29.72 22.75
C ASP A 366 8.74 -29.48 21.79
N ILE A 367 8.53 -29.65 20.48
CA ILE A 367 9.55 -29.41 19.47
C ILE A 367 9.86 -27.91 19.29
N TYR A 368 8.94 -27.02 19.65
CA TYR A 368 9.08 -25.57 19.47
C TYR A 368 9.58 -24.86 20.74
N THR A 369 9.45 -25.47 21.92
CA THR A 369 9.71 -24.82 23.22
C THR A 369 11.09 -24.16 23.30
N ASP A 370 12.14 -24.87 22.91
CA ASP A 370 13.54 -24.41 23.00
C ASP A 370 14.12 -23.98 21.65
N VAL A 371 13.28 -23.77 20.65
CA VAL A 371 13.70 -23.34 19.32
C VAL A 371 13.63 -21.82 19.21
N GLN A 372 14.72 -21.23 18.74
CA GLN A 372 14.82 -19.82 18.37
C GLN A 372 14.80 -19.71 16.86
N ALA A 373 14.00 -18.78 16.31
CA ALA A 373 13.95 -18.54 14.88
C ALA A 373 14.42 -17.12 14.53
N GLU A 374 15.21 -17.02 13.47
CA GLU A 374 15.69 -15.76 12.90
C GLU A 374 15.27 -15.66 11.43
N LEU A 375 14.72 -14.52 11.05
CA LEU A 375 14.53 -14.12 9.67
C LEU A 375 15.81 -13.43 9.18
N VAL A 376 16.43 -13.99 8.14
CA VAL A 376 17.63 -13.42 7.50
C VAL A 376 17.24 -12.81 6.18
N ILE A 377 17.44 -11.50 6.05
CA ILE A 377 17.16 -10.71 4.85
C ILE A 377 18.48 -10.24 4.26
N THR A 378 18.65 -10.41 2.95
CA THR A 378 19.85 -10.00 2.20
C THR A 378 19.44 -9.10 1.04
N ASN A 379 19.92 -7.86 1.01
CA ASN A 379 19.74 -6.99 -0.15
C ASN A 379 20.61 -7.51 -1.31
N ARG A 380 20.02 -7.79 -2.47
CA ARG A 380 20.75 -8.41 -3.60
C ARG A 380 21.76 -7.47 -4.26
N GLN A 381 21.53 -6.17 -4.19
CA GLN A 381 22.39 -5.14 -4.77
C GLN A 381 23.57 -4.83 -3.84
N THR A 382 23.29 -4.47 -2.58
CA THR A 382 24.33 -4.06 -1.62
C THR A 382 25.03 -5.23 -0.94
N LYS A 383 24.47 -6.45 -1.05
CA LYS A 383 24.89 -7.66 -0.31
C LYS A 383 24.81 -7.52 1.22
N GLN A 384 24.19 -6.46 1.73
CA GLN A 384 23.99 -6.27 3.16
C GLN A 384 23.01 -7.31 3.71
N LYS A 385 23.35 -7.89 4.86
CA LYS A 385 22.54 -8.88 5.57
C LYS A 385 21.99 -8.28 6.86
N GLU A 386 20.72 -8.54 7.13
CA GLU A 386 20.03 -8.20 8.37
C GLU A 386 19.40 -9.46 8.97
N ARG A 387 19.41 -9.56 10.30
CA ARG A 387 18.82 -10.66 11.06
C ARG A 387 17.76 -10.10 11.99
N VAL A 388 16.56 -10.64 11.91
CA VAL A 388 15.41 -10.25 12.73
C VAL A 388 14.98 -11.45 13.57
N GLN A 389 15.01 -11.30 14.90
CA GLN A 389 14.54 -12.33 15.82
C GLN A 389 13.03 -12.52 15.65
N MET A 390 12.58 -13.77 15.47
CA MET A 390 11.17 -14.10 15.40
C MET A 390 10.61 -14.48 16.78
N THR A 391 9.36 -14.15 17.02
CA THR A 391 8.62 -14.49 18.24
C THR A 391 7.99 -15.88 18.11
N ASN A 392 8.10 -16.72 19.14
CA ASN A 392 7.48 -18.03 19.21
C ASN A 392 6.01 -17.93 19.63
N ASN A 393 5.13 -18.51 18.82
CA ASN A 393 3.67 -18.48 19.01
C ASN A 393 3.12 -19.85 19.48
N GLY A 394 4.00 -20.76 19.93
CA GLY A 394 3.70 -22.08 20.46
C GLY A 394 3.82 -23.23 19.45
N THR A 395 3.34 -23.04 18.21
CA THR A 395 3.45 -24.02 17.10
C THR A 395 4.02 -23.40 15.83
N GLY A 396 4.79 -22.32 15.99
CA GLY A 396 5.38 -21.56 14.89
C GLY A 396 5.99 -20.26 15.37
N PHE A 397 6.54 -19.50 14.43
CA PHE A 397 7.19 -18.23 14.69
C PHE A 397 6.63 -17.14 13.80
N SER A 398 6.70 -15.89 14.28
CA SER A 398 6.30 -14.71 13.51
C SER A 398 7.28 -13.55 13.68
N ALA A 399 7.46 -12.76 12.62
CA ALA A 399 8.22 -11.53 12.67
C ALA A 399 7.64 -10.51 11.69
N GLU A 400 7.82 -9.23 12.01
CA GLU A 400 7.55 -8.14 11.08
C GLU A 400 8.86 -7.41 10.76
N HIS A 401 9.01 -7.01 9.50
CA HIS A 401 10.15 -6.22 9.06
C HIS A 401 9.68 -5.05 8.17
N ARG A 402 10.35 -3.90 8.31
CA ARG A 402 10.08 -2.69 7.53
C ARG A 402 11.26 -2.39 6.61
N PHE A 403 11.05 -2.59 5.32
CA PHE A 403 12.06 -2.31 4.31
C PHE A 403 12.16 -0.80 4.07
N ARG A 404 13.37 -0.26 4.24
CA ARG A 404 13.63 1.20 4.10
C ARG A 404 13.84 1.65 2.66
N ILE A 405 14.21 0.73 1.78
CA ILE A 405 14.56 1.02 0.39
C ILE A 405 13.83 -0.02 -0.46
N SER A 406 13.30 0.41 -1.61
CA SER A 406 12.73 -0.53 -2.59
C SER A 406 13.82 -1.36 -3.28
N GLY A 407 13.43 -2.49 -3.87
CA GLY A 407 14.35 -3.34 -4.63
C GLY A 407 14.17 -4.82 -4.33
N LYS A 408 15.18 -5.62 -4.75
CA LYS A 408 15.13 -7.08 -4.66
C LYS A 408 15.93 -7.58 -3.47
N TYR A 409 15.27 -8.36 -2.62
CA TYR A 409 15.81 -8.96 -1.43
C TYR A 409 15.71 -10.48 -1.52
N ASP A 410 16.71 -11.18 -1.00
CA ASP A 410 16.62 -12.61 -0.74
C ASP A 410 16.35 -12.78 0.76
N TRP A 411 15.39 -13.62 1.14
CA TRP A 411 15.08 -13.90 2.54
C TRP A 411 15.08 -15.40 2.81
N LYS A 412 15.45 -15.79 4.03
CA LYS A 412 15.35 -17.16 4.54
C LYS A 412 15.12 -17.14 6.04
N ILE A 413 14.63 -18.24 6.59
CA ILE A 413 14.44 -18.41 8.04
C ILE A 413 15.38 -19.51 8.53
N ILE A 414 16.02 -19.24 9.67
CA ILE A 414 16.88 -20.19 10.38
C ILE A 414 16.22 -20.47 11.72
N MET A 415 15.94 -21.73 12.02
CA MET A 415 15.41 -22.22 13.29
C MET A 415 16.50 -23.02 13.99
N ASN A 416 16.95 -22.58 15.16
CA ASN A 416 18.00 -23.22 15.94
C ASN A 416 17.40 -23.74 17.25
N GLY A 417 17.54 -25.03 17.52
CA GLY A 417 17.19 -25.65 18.79
C GLY A 417 18.32 -26.50 19.36
N PRO A 418 18.16 -27.05 20.56
CA PRO A 418 19.20 -27.83 21.24
C PRO A 418 19.50 -29.19 20.57
N HIS A 419 18.55 -29.73 19.80
CA HIS A 419 18.67 -31.07 19.19
C HIS A 419 18.68 -31.06 17.66
N PHE A 420 18.31 -29.95 17.05
CA PHE A 420 18.28 -29.79 15.60
C PHE A 420 18.34 -28.31 15.22
N PHE A 421 18.68 -28.04 13.97
CA PHE A 421 18.42 -26.77 13.34
C PHE A 421 17.71 -26.97 12.00
N ARG A 422 16.99 -25.99 11.48
CA ARG A 422 16.38 -26.06 10.15
C ARG A 422 16.52 -24.72 9.46
N GLU A 423 16.84 -24.76 8.17
CA GLU A 423 16.87 -23.57 7.33
C GLU A 423 15.86 -23.72 6.19
N THR A 424 15.14 -22.65 5.87
CA THR A 424 14.31 -22.63 4.66
C THR A 424 15.18 -22.45 3.42
N ALA A 425 14.67 -22.88 2.26
CA ALA A 425 15.19 -22.40 1.00
C ALA A 425 15.10 -20.86 0.97
N GLY A 426 16.11 -20.20 0.41
CA GLY A 426 16.06 -18.76 0.17
C GLY A 426 14.99 -18.44 -0.86
N SER A 427 14.24 -17.37 -0.65
CA SER A 427 13.22 -16.88 -1.58
C SER A 427 13.45 -15.41 -1.91
N MET A 428 13.12 -15.01 -3.13
CA MET A 428 13.24 -13.62 -3.55
C MET A 428 11.95 -12.88 -3.19
N LEU A 429 12.10 -11.69 -2.64
CA LEU A 429 11.04 -10.74 -2.39
C LEU A 429 11.38 -9.42 -3.11
N GLU A 430 10.42 -8.90 -3.87
CA GLU A 430 10.53 -7.59 -4.50
C GLU A 430 9.74 -6.57 -3.69
N ILE A 431 10.44 -5.58 -3.16
CA ILE A 431 9.88 -4.47 -2.41
C ILE A 431 9.62 -3.34 -3.38
N VAL A 432 8.37 -2.92 -3.48
CA VAL A 432 7.95 -1.84 -4.38
C VAL A 432 7.77 -0.53 -3.60
N ASN A 433 8.12 0.57 -4.24
CA ASN A 433 7.76 1.92 -3.80
C ASN A 433 6.40 2.30 -4.38
N LYS A 434 5.53 2.93 -3.60
CA LYS A 434 4.24 3.45 -4.10
C LYS A 434 4.35 4.96 -4.22
N ALA A 435 4.13 5.47 -5.42
CA ALA A 435 4.17 6.91 -5.67
C ALA A 435 3.07 7.64 -4.88
N PRO A 436 3.29 8.93 -4.56
CA PRO A 436 2.32 9.74 -3.85
C PRO A 436 1.01 9.88 -4.63
N VAL A 437 -0.07 10.18 -3.93
CA VAL A 437 -1.41 10.37 -4.48
C VAL A 437 -2.03 11.69 -4.04
N LEU A 438 -2.89 12.24 -4.89
CA LEU A 438 -3.68 13.42 -4.56
C LEU A 438 -4.82 13.03 -3.61
N SER A 439 -4.93 13.70 -2.48
CA SER A 439 -6.11 13.67 -1.63
C SER A 439 -7.30 14.29 -2.38
N GLY A 440 -8.52 13.76 -2.23
CA GLY A 440 -9.69 14.23 -3.00
C GLY A 440 -10.12 15.69 -2.79
N GLN A 441 -9.47 16.43 -1.88
CA GLN A 441 -9.66 17.87 -1.71
C GLN A 441 -8.75 18.63 -2.68
N ASN A 442 -9.34 19.48 -3.51
CA ASN A 442 -8.59 20.33 -4.45
C ASN A 442 -9.14 21.77 -4.52
N GLN A 443 -10.05 22.13 -3.62
CA GLN A 443 -10.64 23.46 -3.53
C GLN A 443 -10.17 24.16 -2.26
N ILE A 444 -9.72 25.39 -2.41
CA ILE A 444 -9.16 26.21 -1.33
C ILE A 444 -9.91 27.54 -1.37
N GLY A 445 -10.59 27.91 -0.28
CA GLY A 445 -11.21 29.22 -0.13
C GLY A 445 -10.34 30.11 0.75
N ILE A 446 -9.93 31.28 0.26
CA ILE A 446 -9.22 32.29 1.05
C ILE A 446 -9.91 33.65 0.94
N VAL A 447 -9.80 34.46 1.98
CA VAL A 447 -10.32 35.83 2.02
C VAL A 447 -9.14 36.78 1.85
N LYS A 448 -9.26 37.73 0.92
CA LYS A 448 -8.17 38.66 0.57
C LYS A 448 -7.71 39.47 1.79
N GLU A 449 -8.63 39.89 2.64
CA GLU A 449 -8.37 40.77 3.77
C GLU A 449 -7.69 40.07 4.97
N ASP A 450 -7.64 38.73 4.99
CA ASP A 450 -6.97 37.95 6.04
C ASP A 450 -5.43 37.89 5.87
N GLY A 451 -4.91 38.34 4.72
CA GLY A 451 -3.48 38.34 4.42
C GLY A 451 -2.93 36.97 4.02
N GLU A 452 -1.65 36.73 4.33
CA GLU A 452 -0.97 35.47 3.96
C GLU A 452 -1.60 34.26 4.68
N THR A 453 -2.14 33.32 3.90
CA THR A 453 -2.71 32.07 4.41
C THR A 453 -1.69 30.95 4.34
N LYS A 454 -1.62 30.12 5.40
CA LYS A 454 -0.73 28.95 5.48
C LYS A 454 -1.55 27.68 5.34
N LEU A 455 -1.15 26.81 4.41
CA LEU A 455 -1.80 25.53 4.15
C LEU A 455 -0.77 24.40 4.24
N ASN A 456 -1.17 23.26 4.80
CA ASN A 456 -0.31 22.09 4.88
C ASN A 456 -0.54 21.18 3.67
N PHE A 457 0.53 20.84 2.93
CA PHE A 457 0.40 19.95 1.79
C PHE A 457 -0.05 18.53 2.17
N LYS A 458 0.13 18.10 3.42
CA LYS A 458 -0.35 16.80 3.92
C LYS A 458 -1.87 16.64 3.81
N ASP A 459 -2.62 17.74 3.75
CA ASP A 459 -4.08 17.70 3.57
C ASP A 459 -4.45 17.40 2.10
N TYR A 460 -3.55 17.65 1.15
CA TYR A 460 -3.79 17.60 -0.30
C TYR A 460 -3.03 16.47 -1.01
N PHE A 461 -1.92 16.01 -0.43
CA PHE A 461 -1.07 14.96 -0.97
C PHE A 461 -0.72 13.97 0.12
N THR A 462 -0.89 12.70 -0.16
CA THR A 462 -0.55 11.60 0.76
C THR A 462 0.32 10.58 0.05
N ASP A 463 1.25 9.98 0.78
CA ASP A 463 2.00 8.85 0.26
C ASP A 463 1.41 7.53 0.80
N PRO A 464 1.03 6.57 -0.06
CA PRO A 464 0.47 5.29 0.39
C PRO A 464 1.42 4.45 1.26
N ASN A 465 2.73 4.67 1.14
CA ASN A 465 3.77 3.95 1.86
C ASN A 465 4.31 4.74 3.09
N GLY A 466 3.87 5.99 3.27
CA GLY A 466 4.17 6.83 4.42
C GLY A 466 5.45 7.66 4.31
N ASP A 467 6.04 7.75 3.11
CA ASP A 467 7.22 8.58 2.85
C ASP A 467 6.98 10.08 3.11
N GLU A 468 8.04 10.78 3.50
CA GLU A 468 8.04 12.25 3.53
C GLU A 468 8.16 12.82 2.11
N LEU A 469 7.22 13.69 1.74
CA LEU A 469 7.10 14.25 0.40
C LEU A 469 7.78 15.62 0.30
N THR A 470 8.40 15.86 -0.85
CA THR A 470 8.92 17.17 -1.26
C THR A 470 7.99 17.81 -2.28
N TYR A 471 7.81 19.13 -2.21
CA TYR A 471 6.81 19.83 -3.01
C TYR A 471 7.46 20.92 -3.87
N LYS A 472 7.01 21.02 -5.12
CA LYS A 472 7.44 22.06 -6.06
C LYS A 472 6.24 22.62 -6.83
N ILE A 473 6.13 23.94 -6.90
CA ILE A 473 5.17 24.61 -7.77
C ILE A 473 5.75 24.57 -9.20
N VAL A 474 5.03 23.94 -10.13
CA VAL A 474 5.46 23.79 -11.53
C VAL A 474 4.97 24.96 -12.37
N SER A 475 3.72 25.36 -12.14
CA SER A 475 3.14 26.53 -12.80
C SER A 475 2.04 27.11 -11.93
N SER A 476 1.95 28.43 -11.98
CA SER A 476 0.83 29.15 -11.46
C SER A 476 0.17 29.96 -12.56
N ASP A 477 -1.08 29.63 -12.91
CA ASP A 477 -1.94 30.55 -13.67
C ASP A 477 -2.52 31.58 -12.70
N HIS A 478 -1.60 32.32 -12.06
CA HIS A 478 -1.93 33.51 -11.30
C HIS A 478 -1.89 34.66 -12.29
N LYS A 479 -3.04 35.06 -12.81
CA LYS A 479 -3.20 36.32 -13.59
C LYS A 479 -2.92 37.55 -12.69
N ASN A 480 -1.73 37.63 -12.10
CA ASN A 480 -1.30 38.49 -11.00
C ASN A 480 -2.23 38.52 -9.77
N ARG A 481 -3.04 37.47 -9.55
CA ARG A 481 -4.06 37.47 -8.47
C ARG A 481 -3.54 37.05 -7.11
N MET A 482 -2.44 36.31 -7.06
CA MET A 482 -1.84 35.84 -5.82
C MET A 482 -0.37 35.50 -6.02
N GLU A 483 0.38 35.53 -4.94
CA GLU A 483 1.72 34.96 -4.87
C GLU A 483 1.68 33.66 -4.05
N ALA A 484 2.37 32.63 -4.53
CA ALA A 484 2.45 31.34 -3.86
C ALA A 484 3.93 30.98 -3.64
N ARG A 485 4.27 30.60 -2.41
CA ARG A 485 5.61 30.12 -2.05
C ARG A 485 5.51 28.83 -1.24
N VAL A 486 6.52 27.98 -1.39
CA VAL A 486 6.64 26.71 -0.66
C VAL A 486 7.82 26.81 0.29
N ASP A 487 7.60 26.44 1.54
CA ASP A 487 8.66 26.21 2.52
C ASP A 487 8.40 24.89 3.25
N GLY A 488 9.27 23.91 2.99
CA GLY A 488 9.09 22.52 3.42
C GLY A 488 7.76 21.92 2.96
N ALA A 489 6.90 21.56 3.92
CA ALA A 489 5.57 20.99 3.68
C ALA A 489 4.43 22.04 3.71
N THR A 490 4.76 23.33 3.80
CA THR A 490 3.76 24.41 3.92
C THR A 490 3.68 25.23 2.64
N LEU A 491 2.46 25.43 2.16
CA LEU A 491 2.11 26.35 1.09
C LEU A 491 1.66 27.68 1.69
N TYR A 492 2.31 28.77 1.31
CA TYR A 492 1.93 30.11 1.70
C TYR A 492 1.31 30.82 0.52
N LEU A 493 0.11 31.35 0.72
CA LEU A 493 -0.70 32.01 -0.30
C LEU A 493 -0.93 33.46 0.11
N SER A 494 -0.44 34.40 -0.69
CA SER A 494 -0.63 35.84 -0.49
C SER A 494 -1.60 36.38 -1.55
N PRO A 495 -2.87 36.68 -1.18
CA PRO A 495 -3.88 37.14 -2.13
C PRO A 495 -3.66 38.61 -2.54
N LEU A 496 -3.68 38.90 -3.84
CA LEU A 496 -3.56 40.25 -4.43
C LEU A 496 -4.90 40.77 -4.97
N HIS A 497 -5.66 39.93 -5.68
CA HIS A 497 -6.96 40.27 -6.28
C HIS A 497 -8.00 39.15 -6.07
N SER A 498 -9.29 39.51 -5.96
CA SER A 498 -10.37 38.52 -5.88
C SER A 498 -10.57 37.77 -7.20
N GLY A 499 -11.14 36.56 -7.10
CA GLY A 499 -11.43 35.66 -8.21
C GLY A 499 -10.76 34.28 -8.09
N SER A 500 -10.94 33.46 -9.13
CA SER A 500 -10.39 32.10 -9.22
C SER A 500 -8.94 32.11 -9.75
N SER A 501 -8.08 31.26 -9.17
CA SER A 501 -6.76 30.92 -9.67
C SER A 501 -6.47 29.43 -9.51
N GLU A 502 -5.58 28.87 -10.33
CA GLU A 502 -5.17 27.46 -10.29
C GLU A 502 -3.67 27.37 -10.01
N ILE A 503 -3.30 26.51 -9.06
CA ILE A 503 -1.91 26.20 -8.71
C ILE A 503 -1.63 24.76 -9.11
N THR A 504 -0.58 24.54 -9.90
CA THR A 504 -0.09 23.19 -10.20
C THR A 504 1.10 22.87 -9.31
N VAL A 505 0.93 21.88 -8.44
CA VAL A 505 1.95 21.43 -7.50
C VAL A 505 2.32 19.99 -7.80
N THR A 506 3.62 19.71 -7.85
CA THR A 506 4.15 18.35 -7.92
C THR A 506 4.67 17.95 -6.55
N ALA A 507 4.18 16.82 -6.03
CA ALA A 507 4.72 16.15 -4.87
C ALA A 507 5.64 15.01 -5.33
N THR A 508 6.80 14.86 -4.69
CA THR A 508 7.83 13.88 -5.04
C THR A 508 8.31 13.14 -3.80
N ASP A 509 8.29 11.81 -3.86
CA ASP A 509 8.84 10.94 -2.81
C ASP A 509 10.38 10.83 -2.90
N PRO A 510 11.06 10.27 -1.88
CA PRO A 510 12.52 10.17 -1.85
C PRO A 510 13.13 9.26 -2.93
N GLU A 511 12.35 8.37 -3.54
CA GLU A 511 12.79 7.46 -4.62
C GLU A 511 12.39 7.97 -6.02
N GLY A 512 11.88 9.22 -6.10
CA GLY A 512 11.56 9.90 -7.35
C GLY A 512 10.16 9.62 -7.90
N GLY A 513 9.30 8.93 -7.16
CA GLY A 513 7.88 8.82 -7.51
C GLY A 513 7.20 10.18 -7.38
N THR A 514 6.38 10.55 -8.37
CA THR A 514 5.76 11.89 -8.41
C THR A 514 4.27 11.85 -8.69
N VAL A 515 3.53 12.81 -8.11
CA VAL A 515 2.16 13.13 -8.51
C VAL A 515 2.03 14.62 -8.72
N THR A 516 1.28 15.01 -9.75
CA THR A 516 0.99 16.42 -10.03
C THR A 516 -0.49 16.70 -9.79
N GLY A 517 -0.76 17.66 -8.92
CA GLY A 517 -2.08 18.08 -8.50
C GLY A 517 -2.39 19.52 -8.91
N LYS A 518 -3.65 19.77 -9.28
CA LYS A 518 -4.19 21.12 -9.52
C LYS A 518 -5.02 21.53 -8.32
N LEU A 519 -4.63 22.61 -7.66
CA LEU A 519 -5.33 23.21 -6.53
C LEU A 519 -6.06 24.47 -7.00
N ASN A 520 -7.39 24.46 -6.89
CA ASN A 520 -8.25 25.57 -7.27
C ASN A 520 -8.43 26.51 -6.08
N VAL A 521 -7.89 27.71 -6.19
CA VAL A 521 -7.96 28.75 -5.15
C VAL A 521 -9.06 29.75 -5.52
N GLN A 522 -10.04 29.90 -4.63
CA GLN A 522 -11.09 30.89 -4.69
C GLN A 522 -10.76 32.03 -3.71
N ILE A 523 -10.47 33.20 -4.25
CA ILE A 523 -10.14 34.40 -3.48
C ILE A 523 -11.39 35.27 -3.41
N SER A 524 -11.98 35.39 -2.23
CA SER A 524 -13.13 36.28 -1.99
C SER A 524 -12.67 37.59 -1.35
N SER A 525 -13.43 38.67 -1.55
CA SER A 525 -13.23 39.94 -0.84
C SER A 525 -14.46 40.28 -0.02
N VAL A 526 -14.27 40.70 1.22
CA VAL A 526 -15.37 41.15 2.08
C VAL A 526 -16.12 42.35 1.49
N TRP A 527 -15.47 43.14 0.64
CA TRP A 527 -16.07 44.30 -0.02
C TRP A 527 -17.20 43.92 -0.97
N GLU A 528 -17.14 42.77 -1.63
CA GLU A 528 -18.22 42.29 -2.51
C GLU A 528 -19.53 42.13 -1.72
N ARG A 529 -19.44 41.68 -0.47
CA ARG A 529 -20.59 41.59 0.44
C ARG A 529 -21.12 42.96 0.83
N TYR A 530 -20.24 43.93 1.10
CA TYR A 530 -20.64 45.29 1.45
C TYR A 530 -21.27 46.05 0.27
N TRP A 531 -20.79 45.84 -0.96
CA TRP A 531 -21.41 46.42 -2.17
C TRP A 531 -22.85 45.91 -2.37
N ILE A 532 -23.11 44.63 -2.12
CA ILE A 532 -24.45 44.07 -2.20
C ILE A 532 -25.36 44.68 -1.14
N ILE A 533 -24.91 44.76 0.12
CA ILE A 533 -25.67 45.37 1.22
C ILE A 533 -25.97 46.86 0.91
N GLY A 534 -24.97 47.60 0.46
CA GLY A 534 -25.12 49.01 0.06
C GLY A 534 -26.07 49.19 -1.12
N GLY A 535 -25.99 48.33 -2.13
CA GLY A 535 -26.88 48.34 -3.29
C GLY A 535 -28.34 48.05 -2.91
N CYS A 536 -28.57 47.06 -2.04
CA CYS A 536 -29.92 46.75 -1.53
C CYS A 536 -30.50 47.93 -0.73
N ALA A 537 -29.69 48.59 0.11
CA ALA A 537 -30.13 49.77 0.87
C ALA A 537 -30.51 50.95 -0.05
N LEU A 538 -29.72 51.19 -1.09
CA LEU A 538 -30.01 52.23 -2.09
C LEU A 538 -31.29 51.93 -2.88
N ALA A 539 -31.50 50.67 -3.30
CA ALA A 539 -32.72 50.26 -4.00
C ALA A 539 -33.97 50.45 -3.12
N ALA A 540 -33.87 50.16 -1.82
CA ALA A 540 -34.96 50.39 -0.87
C ALA A 540 -35.31 51.88 -0.74
N LEU A 541 -34.31 52.77 -0.69
CA LEU A 541 -34.51 54.22 -0.65
C LEU A 541 -35.19 54.74 -1.92
N ILE A 542 -34.81 54.24 -3.10
CA ILE A 542 -35.44 54.60 -4.38
C ILE A 542 -36.91 54.15 -4.41
N ALA A 543 -37.21 52.95 -3.94
CA ALA A 543 -38.58 52.44 -3.87
C ALA A 543 -39.47 53.28 -2.93
N LEU A 544 -38.95 53.67 -1.77
CA LEU A 544 -39.64 54.57 -0.83
C LEU A 544 -39.94 55.94 -1.46
N PHE A 545 -38.98 56.50 -2.21
CA PHE A 545 -39.17 57.77 -2.91
C PHE A 545 -40.22 57.68 -4.02
N ALA A 546 -40.21 56.60 -4.81
CA ALA A 546 -41.21 56.36 -5.85
C ALA A 546 -42.63 56.22 -5.26
N LEU A 547 -42.76 55.51 -4.14
CA LEU A 547 -44.02 55.34 -3.42
C LEU A 547 -44.57 56.70 -2.93
N TYR A 548 -43.70 57.57 -2.42
CA TYR A 548 -44.07 58.92 -1.99
C TYR A 548 -44.61 59.79 -3.13
N VAL A 549 -44.04 59.70 -4.34
CA VAL A 549 -44.52 60.45 -5.51
C VAL A 549 -45.88 59.96 -6.00
N LEU A 550 -46.12 58.64 -5.97
CA LEU A 550 -47.36 58.01 -6.45
C LEU A 550 -48.58 58.30 -5.56
N LEU A 551 -48.37 58.48 -4.26
CA LEU A 551 -49.44 58.67 -3.27
C LEU A 551 -49.88 60.14 -3.07
N ARG A 552 -49.35 61.11 -3.84
CA ARG A 552 -49.73 62.53 -3.70
C ARG A 552 -51.17 62.80 -4.23
N PRO A 553 -52.04 63.50 -3.46
CA PRO A 553 -53.43 63.79 -3.87
C PRO A 553 -53.51 64.78 -5.04
N LYS A 554 -54.45 64.55 -5.97
CA LYS A 554 -54.65 65.34 -7.21
C LYS A 554 -55.85 66.30 -7.07
N PRO A 555 -55.85 67.48 -7.73
CA PRO A 555 -56.92 68.48 -7.62
C PRO A 555 -58.26 68.01 -8.21
N THR A 556 -59.38 68.45 -7.61
CA THR A 556 -60.78 68.15 -7.98
C THR A 556 -61.53 69.41 -8.40
N PHE A 557 -62.61 69.27 -9.18
CA PHE A 557 -63.43 70.42 -9.59
C PHE A 557 -64.12 71.07 -8.38
N THR A 558 -64.06 72.40 -8.32
CA THR A 558 -64.74 73.23 -7.33
C THR A 558 -65.56 74.31 -8.03
N GLY A 559 -66.56 74.88 -7.35
CA GLY A 559 -67.34 76.00 -7.89
C GLY A 559 -68.43 75.62 -8.90
N ARG A 560 -68.92 76.62 -9.62
CA ARG A 560 -69.94 76.53 -10.67
C ARG A 560 -69.65 77.49 -11.81
N LEU A 561 -70.11 77.16 -13.02
CA LEU A 561 -70.15 78.09 -14.15
C LEU A 561 -71.56 78.62 -14.34
N GLU A 562 -71.69 79.92 -14.53
CA GLU A 562 -72.94 80.59 -14.92
C GLU A 562 -72.78 81.05 -16.37
N GLY A 563 -73.63 80.59 -17.27
CA GLY A 563 -73.58 80.94 -18.70
C GLY A 563 -74.69 81.88 -19.10
N TYR A 564 -74.29 83.01 -19.70
CA TYR A 564 -75.16 84.01 -20.29
C TYR A 564 -74.98 83.97 -21.80
N PHE A 565 -76.01 83.61 -22.55
CA PHE A 565 -76.01 83.71 -24.00
C PHE A 565 -76.34 85.15 -24.36
N LEU A 566 -75.34 85.89 -24.82
CA LEU A 566 -75.46 87.30 -25.15
C LEU A 566 -76.15 87.47 -26.51
N ASN A 567 -75.87 86.56 -27.43
CA ASN A 567 -76.46 86.50 -28.76
C ASN A 567 -76.47 85.05 -29.26
N THR A 568 -77.45 84.68 -30.08
CA THR A 568 -77.61 83.32 -30.64
C THR A 568 -77.92 83.41 -32.13
N ALA A 569 -77.27 82.59 -32.96
CA ALA A 569 -77.54 82.55 -34.40
C ALA A 569 -78.98 82.10 -34.72
N SER A 570 -79.62 81.35 -33.83
CA SER A 570 -81.02 80.91 -33.94
C SER A 570 -82.04 82.00 -33.60
N GLY A 571 -81.62 83.10 -32.96
CA GLY A 571 -82.50 84.15 -32.44
C GLY A 571 -83.30 83.75 -31.20
N ASN A 572 -83.10 82.54 -30.66
CA ASN A 572 -83.78 82.08 -29.46
C ASN A 572 -83.16 82.68 -28.19
N GLU A 573 -84.01 83.16 -27.28
CA GLU A 573 -83.56 83.67 -25.99
C GLU A 573 -83.30 82.50 -25.02
N VAL A 574 -82.02 82.19 -24.77
CA VAL A 574 -81.63 81.11 -23.86
C VAL A 574 -81.50 81.64 -22.43
N PRO A 575 -82.30 81.17 -21.46
CA PRO A 575 -82.20 81.63 -20.08
C PRO A 575 -80.86 81.23 -19.46
N VAL A 576 -80.39 82.03 -18.49
CA VAL A 576 -79.11 81.81 -17.81
C VAL A 576 -78.99 80.37 -17.30
N LYS A 577 -77.92 79.69 -17.70
CA LYS A 577 -77.66 78.29 -17.37
C LYS A 577 -76.62 78.17 -16.25
N TYR A 578 -76.79 77.18 -15.38
CA TYR A 578 -75.98 76.99 -14.18
C TYR A 578 -75.38 75.59 -14.13
N TRP A 579 -74.06 75.47 -14.21
CA TRP A 579 -73.34 74.20 -14.12
C TRP A 579 -72.57 74.09 -12.81
N PRO A 580 -73.05 73.30 -11.82
CA PRO A 580 -72.25 72.97 -10.64
C PRO A 580 -71.09 72.06 -11.05
N LEU A 581 -69.85 72.55 -11.02
CA LEU A 581 -68.69 71.78 -11.48
C LEU A 581 -68.37 70.59 -10.55
N THR A 582 -68.78 70.67 -9.28
CA THR A 582 -68.72 69.56 -8.33
C THR A 582 -69.54 68.33 -8.76
N SER A 583 -70.57 68.52 -9.59
CA SER A 583 -71.39 67.42 -10.13
C SER A 583 -70.67 66.59 -11.19
N PHE A 584 -69.47 67.00 -11.61
CA PHE A 584 -68.58 66.26 -12.52
C PHE A 584 -67.51 65.47 -11.74
N GLY A 585 -67.74 65.21 -10.44
CA GLY A 585 -66.74 64.80 -9.45
C GLY A 585 -65.83 63.60 -9.76
N LYS A 586 -66.16 62.71 -10.71
CA LYS A 586 -65.25 61.63 -11.17
C LYS A 586 -64.42 62.01 -12.40
N THR A 587 -64.91 62.94 -13.22
CA THR A 587 -64.23 63.42 -14.42
C THR A 587 -63.37 64.64 -14.08
N ARG A 588 -62.13 64.68 -14.57
CA ARG A 588 -61.17 65.77 -14.28
C ARG A 588 -61.12 66.83 -15.38
N LYS A 589 -61.85 66.58 -16.47
CA LYS A 589 -61.98 67.44 -17.63
C LYS A 589 -63.43 67.40 -18.09
N VAL A 590 -63.98 68.54 -18.48
CA VAL A 590 -65.31 68.66 -19.06
C VAL A 590 -65.24 69.62 -20.25
N SER A 591 -65.80 69.25 -21.40
CA SER A 591 -65.89 70.18 -22.53
C SER A 591 -67.09 71.11 -22.39
N LEU A 592 -67.06 72.25 -23.08
CA LEU A 592 -68.20 73.17 -23.13
C LEU A 592 -69.43 72.51 -23.75
N GLN A 593 -69.25 71.65 -24.76
CA GLN A 593 -70.35 70.86 -25.33
C GLN A 593 -70.98 69.90 -24.31
N GLN A 594 -70.18 69.28 -23.43
CA GLN A 594 -70.71 68.44 -22.35
C GLN A 594 -71.49 69.26 -21.32
N LEU A 595 -71.12 70.53 -21.12
CA LEU A 595 -71.93 71.45 -20.32
C LEU A 595 -73.27 71.73 -21.02
N PHE A 596 -73.25 72.09 -22.31
CA PHE A 596 -74.47 72.37 -23.08
C PHE A 596 -75.45 71.20 -23.12
N ALA A 597 -74.96 69.98 -23.35
CA ALA A 597 -75.78 68.77 -23.39
C ALA A 597 -76.51 68.47 -22.06
N ARG A 598 -75.96 68.92 -20.92
CA ARG A 598 -76.54 68.64 -19.59
C ARG A 598 -77.75 69.52 -19.26
N LEU A 599 -77.92 70.66 -19.93
CA LEU A 599 -78.97 71.63 -19.65
C LEU A 599 -79.85 71.96 -20.87
N ASP A 600 -79.90 71.02 -21.82
CA ASP A 600 -80.75 71.04 -23.03
C ASP A 600 -80.60 72.34 -23.84
N VAL A 601 -79.34 72.73 -24.07
CA VAL A 601 -79.00 73.84 -24.98
C VAL A 601 -78.80 73.26 -26.37
N ASN A 602 -79.82 73.38 -27.23
CA ASN A 602 -79.86 72.81 -28.58
C ASN A 602 -79.41 73.82 -29.65
N GLU A 603 -78.21 74.39 -29.47
CA GLU A 603 -77.54 75.21 -30.48
C GLU A 603 -76.48 74.37 -31.23
N PRO A 604 -76.42 74.41 -32.57
CA PRO A 604 -75.50 73.60 -33.37
C PRO A 604 -74.07 74.16 -33.33
N LEU A 605 -73.40 74.06 -32.17
CA LEU A 605 -72.04 74.57 -31.93
C LEU A 605 -71.04 73.41 -31.78
N PRO A 606 -70.57 72.78 -32.87
CA PRO A 606 -69.63 71.65 -32.82
C PRO A 606 -68.29 72.00 -32.15
N GLU A 607 -67.84 73.25 -32.26
CA GLU A 607 -66.58 73.74 -31.72
C GLU A 607 -66.54 73.76 -30.19
N ALA A 608 -67.70 73.80 -29.52
CA ALA A 608 -67.79 73.70 -28.07
C ALA A 608 -67.19 72.38 -27.52
N ALA A 609 -67.07 71.34 -28.35
CA ALA A 609 -66.41 70.07 -28.00
C ALA A 609 -64.92 70.26 -27.66
N HIS A 610 -64.30 71.27 -28.26
CA HIS A 610 -62.86 71.52 -28.22
C HIS A 610 -62.47 72.65 -27.26
N ILE A 611 -63.42 73.17 -26.49
CA ILE A 611 -63.19 74.07 -25.36
C ILE A 611 -63.30 73.25 -24.07
N LEU A 612 -62.16 73.02 -23.40
CA LEU A 612 -62.02 72.10 -22.27
C LEU A 612 -61.77 72.86 -20.98
N PHE A 613 -62.49 72.49 -19.93
CA PHE A 613 -62.26 72.91 -18.56
C PHE A 613 -61.63 71.77 -17.76
N GLU A 614 -60.58 72.04 -16.98
CA GLU A 614 -59.87 71.09 -16.13
C GLU A 614 -59.76 71.61 -14.69
N ALA A 615 -59.80 70.73 -13.70
CA ALA A 615 -59.61 71.11 -12.30
C ALA A 615 -58.17 71.61 -12.03
N GLY A 616 -58.03 72.83 -11.52
CA GLY A 616 -56.76 73.42 -11.11
C GLY A 616 -56.47 73.22 -9.62
N LYS A 617 -55.22 73.50 -9.20
CA LYS A 617 -54.87 73.53 -7.77
C LYS A 617 -55.56 74.73 -7.10
N ASN A 618 -55.77 74.64 -5.78
CA ASN A 618 -56.32 75.73 -4.94
C ASN A 618 -57.70 76.25 -5.40
N GLY A 619 -58.55 75.36 -5.93
CA GLY A 619 -59.94 75.70 -6.30
C GLY A 619 -60.09 76.54 -7.57
N THR A 620 -59.06 76.57 -8.41
CA THR A 620 -59.08 77.25 -9.72
C THR A 620 -59.60 76.34 -10.83
N LEU A 621 -60.05 76.94 -11.93
CA LEU A 621 -60.51 76.24 -13.13
C LEU A 621 -59.60 76.55 -14.30
N ARG A 622 -58.95 75.52 -14.89
CA ARG A 622 -58.11 75.71 -16.07
C ARG A 622 -58.95 75.57 -17.32
N ILE A 623 -58.80 76.47 -18.28
CA ILE A 623 -59.41 76.37 -19.60
C ILE A 623 -58.34 76.22 -20.68
N LYS A 624 -58.59 75.31 -21.61
CA LYS A 624 -57.81 75.14 -22.82
C LYS A 624 -58.74 74.93 -24.00
N HIS A 625 -58.50 75.62 -25.10
CA HIS A 625 -59.29 75.44 -26.32
C HIS A 625 -58.41 75.14 -27.54
N ARG A 626 -59.00 74.54 -28.56
CA ARG A 626 -58.38 74.22 -29.86
C ARG A 626 -59.28 74.64 -31.02
N THR A 627 -59.98 75.75 -30.87
CA THR A 627 -60.96 76.25 -31.83
C THR A 627 -60.47 77.55 -32.46
N ASN A 628 -61.13 77.99 -33.53
CA ASN A 628 -60.95 79.35 -34.06
C ASN A 628 -61.89 80.35 -33.37
N CYS A 629 -62.61 79.95 -32.33
CA CYS A 629 -63.41 80.85 -31.51
C CYS A 629 -62.54 81.96 -30.91
N THR A 630 -63.13 83.15 -30.77
CA THR A 630 -62.51 84.20 -29.97
C THR A 630 -62.84 83.93 -28.51
N VAL A 631 -61.87 83.38 -27.78
CA VAL A 631 -61.98 83.10 -26.34
C VAL A 631 -61.17 84.11 -25.55
N ALA A 632 -61.78 84.85 -24.64
CA ALA A 632 -61.10 85.86 -23.83
C ALA A 632 -61.48 85.77 -22.35
N LYS A 633 -60.49 85.85 -21.48
CA LYS A 633 -60.70 86.04 -20.03
C LYS A 633 -60.77 87.53 -19.74
N GLY A 634 -61.94 88.05 -19.41
CA GLY A 634 -62.17 89.49 -19.31
C GLY A 634 -61.86 90.20 -20.62
N ARG A 635 -60.75 90.95 -20.69
CA ARG A 635 -60.26 91.62 -21.92
C ARG A 635 -59.04 90.94 -22.54
N THR A 636 -58.55 89.85 -21.95
CA THR A 636 -57.31 89.19 -22.38
C THR A 636 -57.65 87.99 -23.27
N PRO A 637 -57.30 88.01 -24.57
CA PRO A 637 -57.55 86.88 -25.46
C PRO A 637 -56.67 85.68 -25.08
N ILE A 638 -57.26 84.49 -25.11
CA ILE A 638 -56.60 83.20 -24.88
C ILE A 638 -56.33 82.59 -26.25
N LYS A 639 -55.07 82.38 -26.61
CA LYS A 639 -54.71 81.76 -27.90
C LYS A 639 -55.10 80.28 -27.92
N PRO A 640 -55.40 79.70 -29.09
CA PRO A 640 -55.58 78.26 -29.23
C PRO A 640 -54.38 77.49 -28.66
N ASN A 641 -54.64 76.37 -27.99
CA ASN A 641 -53.70 75.51 -27.25
C ASN A 641 -53.07 76.07 -25.97
N ASP A 642 -53.20 77.36 -25.69
CA ASP A 642 -52.76 77.93 -24.41
C ASP A 642 -53.71 77.52 -23.29
N THR A 643 -53.17 77.44 -22.07
CA THR A 643 -53.98 77.18 -20.88
C THR A 643 -54.09 78.43 -20.05
N ALA A 644 -55.32 78.90 -19.84
CA ALA A 644 -55.59 79.97 -18.90
C ALA A 644 -56.19 79.41 -17.61
N THR A 645 -55.96 80.12 -16.50
CA THR A 645 -56.53 79.78 -15.19
C THR A 645 -57.61 80.81 -14.86
N LEU A 646 -58.79 80.33 -14.50
CA LEU A 646 -59.94 81.08 -14.02
C LEU A 646 -60.04 80.93 -12.51
N GLU A 647 -60.10 82.06 -11.82
CA GLU A 647 -60.40 82.22 -10.41
C GLU A 647 -61.87 82.61 -10.24
N TYR A 648 -62.37 82.56 -9.00
CA TYR A 648 -63.76 82.94 -8.76
C TYR A 648 -64.01 84.40 -9.13
N ASN A 649 -65.16 84.62 -9.76
CA ASN A 649 -65.64 85.85 -10.39
C ASN A 649 -64.96 86.22 -11.71
N ASP A 650 -64.02 85.41 -12.21
CA ASP A 650 -63.53 85.60 -13.57
C ASP A 650 -64.62 85.34 -14.60
N LYS A 651 -64.58 86.16 -15.64
CA LYS A 651 -65.47 86.09 -16.79
C LYS A 651 -64.71 85.59 -17.99
N LEU A 652 -65.33 84.69 -18.72
CA LEU A 652 -64.82 84.14 -19.96
C LEU A 652 -65.83 84.43 -21.07
N TYR A 653 -65.40 85.19 -22.05
CA TYR A 653 -66.16 85.51 -23.25
C TYR A 653 -65.76 84.55 -24.36
N ILE A 654 -66.75 83.97 -25.03
CA ILE A 654 -66.54 83.09 -26.17
C ILE A 654 -67.48 83.57 -27.29
N THR A 655 -66.88 84.06 -28.36
CA THR A 655 -67.57 84.29 -29.65
C THR A 655 -67.27 83.08 -30.53
N PHE A 656 -68.33 82.41 -30.98
CA PHE A 656 -68.28 81.17 -31.73
C PHE A 656 -67.92 81.40 -33.21
N GLU A 657 -67.63 80.33 -33.95
CA GLU A 657 -67.11 80.43 -35.33
C GLU A 657 -68.18 80.92 -36.33
N ASP A 658 -69.45 80.87 -35.94
CA ASP A 658 -70.57 81.47 -36.69
C ASP A 658 -70.53 83.01 -36.70
N GLY A 659 -69.70 83.64 -35.85
CA GLY A 659 -69.55 85.08 -35.73
C GLY A 659 -70.77 85.81 -35.14
N ILE A 660 -71.79 85.07 -34.69
CA ILE A 660 -73.06 85.62 -34.18
C ILE A 660 -73.30 85.15 -32.75
N THR A 661 -73.06 83.87 -32.45
CA THR A 661 -73.33 83.32 -31.14
C THR A 661 -72.24 83.72 -30.16
N GLU A 662 -72.64 84.34 -29.06
CA GLU A 662 -71.75 84.84 -28.02
C GLU A 662 -72.21 84.37 -26.66
N ILE A 663 -71.28 83.79 -25.88
CA ILE A 663 -71.53 83.35 -24.52
C ILE A 663 -70.53 83.98 -23.55
N GLU A 664 -71.04 84.45 -22.42
CA GLU A 664 -70.25 84.83 -21.25
C GLU A 664 -70.39 83.74 -20.18
N LEU A 665 -69.30 83.10 -19.82
CA LEU A 665 -69.22 82.15 -18.70
C LEU A 665 -68.57 82.82 -17.49
N ARG A 666 -69.25 82.79 -16.34
CA ARG A 666 -68.70 83.28 -15.06
C ARG A 666 -68.36 82.11 -14.16
N PHE A 667 -67.11 82.02 -13.73
CA PHE A 667 -66.72 81.03 -12.73
C PHE A 667 -67.02 81.57 -11.34
N LYS A 668 -67.85 80.89 -10.55
CA LYS A 668 -68.24 81.34 -9.21
C LYS A 668 -68.09 80.25 -8.17
N ALA A 669 -67.92 80.66 -6.92
CA ALA A 669 -68.02 79.75 -5.78
C ALA A 669 -69.48 79.26 -5.63
N VAL A 670 -69.65 78.05 -5.10
CA VAL A 670 -70.98 77.55 -4.73
C VAL A 670 -71.43 78.30 -3.46
N LYS A 671 -72.54 79.06 -3.52
CA LYS A 671 -73.16 79.64 -2.31
C LYS A 671 -73.60 78.50 -1.38
N GLN A 672 -73.15 78.51 -0.12
CA GLN A 672 -73.63 77.56 0.90
C GLN A 672 -75.11 77.83 1.19
N GLY A 673 -75.99 76.85 0.98
CA GLY A 673 -77.42 76.98 1.29
C GLY A 673 -78.43 76.18 0.46
N ALA A 674 -78.04 75.13 -0.28
CA ALA A 674 -79.00 74.17 -0.84
C ALA A 674 -78.54 72.74 -0.49
N VAL A 675 -79.32 72.07 0.35
CA VAL A 675 -79.02 70.77 0.95
C VAL A 675 -79.21 69.63 -0.05
N SER A 676 -78.19 68.77 -0.10
CA SER A 676 -78.19 67.32 -0.27
C SER A 676 -79.52 66.59 -0.50
N TYR A 677 -79.55 65.71 -1.53
CA TYR A 677 -80.03 64.35 -1.32
C TYR A 677 -78.88 63.37 -1.57
N ALA A 678 -78.52 62.68 -0.50
CA ALA A 678 -77.53 61.64 -0.44
C ALA A 678 -78.12 60.32 -0.93
N ASP A 679 -77.26 59.58 -1.63
CA ASP A 679 -77.35 58.17 -1.99
C ASP A 679 -77.42 57.29 -0.71
N PRO A 680 -78.46 56.45 -0.53
CA PRO A 680 -78.55 55.51 0.57
C PRO A 680 -77.98 54.16 0.15
N SER A 681 -76.65 54.04 0.07
CA SER A 681 -76.01 52.72 0.05
C SER A 681 -74.53 52.79 0.45
N ALA A 682 -74.25 52.58 1.75
CA ALA A 682 -73.11 51.81 2.28
C ALA A 682 -72.85 52.15 3.76
N MET A 683 -73.70 51.62 4.64
CA MET A 683 -73.26 51.11 5.94
C MET A 683 -73.30 49.59 5.86
N SER A 684 -72.14 48.93 5.88
CA SER A 684 -71.84 47.76 6.72
C SER A 684 -70.59 47.00 6.23
N ARG A 685 -69.64 46.88 7.17
CA ARG A 685 -68.50 45.94 7.30
C ARG A 685 -67.30 46.10 6.38
#